data_AF-A0A3M3XZJ1-F1
#
_entry.id   AF-A0A3M3XZJ1-F1
#
_cell.length_a   1.000
_cell.length_b   1.000
_cell.length_c   1.000
_cell.angle_alpha   90.00
_cell.angle_beta   90.00
_cell.angle_gamma   90.00
#
_symmetry.space_group_name_H-M   'P 1'
#
loop_
_entity.id
_entity.type
_entity.pdbx_description
1 polymer ?
#
loop_
_entity_poly.entity_id
_entity_poly.type
_entity_poly.pdbx_seq_one_letter_code
_entity_poly.pdbx_strand_id
1 'polypeptide(L)'
;MPKLFAEVLSVRLDSASLISREMTGVLFDKGDVMKRKVIVLNNDCINKYGYRFEVSDLEKALAQQWRAGSPSFISHDYHRPIAWTAPFGLWVTPVETVLMGVVHYIETDVDSGLIEILTKNFLCDKVLNNSGEALKMFPEDLRKYASENGYIVNRECVSIVDPGIAKRVLPNLFETSDLDKRSLVDLKKLKPIAPGVFEVDGYAVFAHRFFRRSLSSINNLNQKFLTSLQDLTRREKLKVKISLDPDSIGLVDTYVNPIELDFWWGPKFSESLNDIPAGVTQYKSNERQRLFSGIETTEFWWHPQNGIQSLECEEIRDFPSYGVSDKKYGLRYVHSMIDKDGAPDHLDGAIRLYDEEAYIERLGVSIAKAGKSTEYFKLWRIDGALGISEWKSLISDFYKDNYLIGEYFGEKHEEHSAEVDLDEDATLKYVHPVLTQQQGVQICISYHNCIEENNSSKIHICPSDRLRDAEHSIRFIELLATNYLKLVRQSSDTPVSISEDIKIFAFEDHNVNLPLVVFRGNDSHIQATNMMACLLDACKELNGWGVKIVSASFGVEYDDMMFKFSIIGHPQSIVDYLERSLFSFPDSNFQFGEWAKFQRDLLGKGFKVGDGSSHSLGFMSHIGELKVARKYLSNDAYDLEVGQLTLKLKDPSPKLLELLESAELTGAPVFQIGAVECETCRKNYFRCGCIQKSQIGVHRKIFSVFWARSSTAS
;
A
#
# COMPACT_ATOMS: atom_id res chain seq x y z
N MET A 1 14.27 2.75 28.20
CA MET A 1 13.76 3.21 26.90
C MET A 1 13.94 2.08 25.91
N PRO A 2 12.94 1.73 25.09
CA PRO A 2 13.21 0.93 23.90
C PRO A 2 14.24 1.70 23.06
N LYS A 3 15.32 1.04 22.63
CA LYS A 3 16.48 1.64 21.96
C LYS A 3 16.09 2.59 20.81
N LEU A 4 15.01 2.24 20.10
CA LEU A 4 14.38 3.08 19.08
C LEU A 4 14.14 4.52 19.57
N PHE A 5 13.60 4.72 20.78
CA PHE A 5 13.24 6.05 21.29
C PHE A 5 14.43 6.90 21.76
N ALA A 6 15.45 6.27 22.34
CA ALA A 6 16.68 6.98 22.74
C ALA A 6 17.46 7.48 21.52
N GLU A 7 17.44 6.71 20.43
CA GLU A 7 18.08 7.09 19.16
C GLU A 7 17.24 8.07 18.34
N VAL A 8 15.90 7.93 18.35
CA VAL A 8 14.95 8.78 17.60
C VAL A 8 14.98 10.26 18.06
N LEU A 9 15.23 10.53 19.34
CA LEU A 9 15.41 11.91 19.85
C LEU A 9 16.75 12.54 19.42
N SER A 10 17.72 11.75 18.94
CA SER A 10 19.06 12.22 18.57
C SER A 10 19.25 12.53 17.08
N VAL A 11 18.26 12.18 16.23
CA VAL A 11 18.34 12.35 14.76
C VAL A 11 17.08 13.08 14.27
N ARG A 12 17.08 14.41 14.34
CA ARG A 12 16.22 15.24 13.48
C ARG A 12 17.06 15.69 12.29
N LEU A 13 17.15 14.83 11.29
CA LEU A 13 17.58 15.28 9.96
C LEU A 13 16.36 15.88 9.27
N ASP A 14 16.58 16.95 8.50
CA ASP A 14 15.54 17.63 7.73
C ASP A 14 15.03 16.65 6.64
N SER A 15 14.05 15.83 7.00
CA SER A 15 13.52 14.70 6.23
C SER A 15 12.95 15.15 4.88
N ALA A 16 12.42 16.38 4.83
CA ALA A 16 12.01 17.03 3.59
C ALA A 16 13.18 17.24 2.62
N SER A 17 14.41 17.48 3.10
CA SER A 17 15.59 17.68 2.25
C SER A 17 16.19 16.36 1.71
N LEU A 18 16.10 15.27 2.48
CA LEU A 18 16.50 13.93 2.04
C LEU A 18 15.49 13.37 1.05
N ILE A 19 14.20 13.42 1.39
CA ILE A 19 13.13 12.86 0.56
C ILE A 19 12.90 13.72 -0.70
N SER A 20 12.98 15.06 -0.62
CA SER A 20 12.89 15.89 -1.83
C SER A 20 14.09 15.68 -2.75
N ARG A 21 15.33 15.53 -2.26
CA ARG A 21 16.51 15.27 -3.12
C ARG A 21 16.51 13.87 -3.73
N GLU A 22 15.89 12.89 -3.07
CA GLU A 22 15.76 11.52 -3.55
C GLU A 22 14.57 11.35 -4.51
N MET A 23 13.38 11.87 -4.17
CA MET A 23 12.18 11.77 -5.02
C MET A 23 12.21 12.69 -6.26
N THR A 24 13.06 13.72 -6.29
CA THR A 24 13.31 14.57 -7.48
C THR A 24 14.40 14.05 -8.41
N GLY A 25 14.99 12.88 -8.11
CA GLY A 25 15.94 12.23 -9.02
C GLY A 25 17.37 12.78 -8.98
N VAL A 26 17.75 13.60 -7.99
CA VAL A 26 19.09 14.23 -7.94
C VAL A 26 20.17 13.33 -7.31
N LEU A 27 19.80 12.28 -6.58
CA LEU A 27 20.75 11.31 -6.00
C LEU A 27 20.92 9.99 -6.79
N PHE A 28 20.15 9.75 -7.85
CA PHE A 28 20.05 8.43 -8.50
C PHE A 28 20.85 8.25 -9.80
N ASP A 29 21.79 9.14 -10.12
CA ASP A 29 22.64 9.02 -11.32
C ASP A 29 23.92 8.17 -11.09
N LYS A 30 24.00 7.45 -9.96
CA LYS A 30 25.08 6.50 -9.65
C LYS A 30 24.56 5.19 -9.05
N GLY A 31 24.29 4.22 -9.92
CA GLY A 31 24.75 2.84 -9.70
C GLY A 31 23.87 1.83 -8.97
N ASP A 32 23.16 2.17 -7.89
CA ASP A 32 22.34 1.17 -7.16
C ASP A 32 20.97 1.75 -6.79
N VAL A 33 19.92 1.24 -7.43
CA VAL A 33 18.53 1.67 -7.20
C VAL A 33 17.79 0.55 -6.48
N MET A 34 17.32 0.81 -5.25
CA MET A 34 16.38 -0.08 -4.53
C MET A 34 15.31 -0.61 -5.47
N LYS A 35 15.03 -1.91 -5.42
CA LYS A 35 14.00 -2.54 -6.23
C LYS A 35 12.63 -1.95 -5.95
N ARG A 36 11.91 -1.63 -7.03
CA ARG A 36 10.62 -0.95 -6.99
C ARG A 36 9.53 -1.79 -7.63
N LYS A 37 8.32 -1.73 -7.08
CA LYS A 37 7.12 -2.31 -7.69
C LYS A 37 5.95 -1.35 -7.58
N VAL A 38 5.24 -1.14 -8.68
CA VAL A 38 3.95 -0.45 -8.66
C VAL A 38 2.91 -1.39 -8.04
N ILE A 39 2.17 -0.90 -7.06
CA ILE A 39 1.15 -1.67 -6.36
C ILE A 39 -0.16 -0.89 -6.27
N VAL A 40 -1.24 -1.64 -6.04
CA VAL A 40 -2.51 -1.11 -5.56
C VAL A 40 -2.43 -0.95 -4.05
N LEU A 41 -2.65 0.27 -3.55
CA LEU A 41 -2.69 0.56 -2.12
C LEU A 41 -4.09 0.42 -1.53
N ASN A 42 -5.09 0.91 -2.25
CA ASN A 42 -6.50 0.87 -1.84
C ASN A 42 -7.42 1.15 -3.05
N ASN A 43 -8.73 0.94 -2.92
CA ASN A 43 -9.73 1.29 -3.94
C ASN A 43 -11.05 1.77 -3.34
N ASP A 44 -11.96 2.23 -4.20
CA ASP A 44 -13.30 2.70 -3.84
C ASP A 44 -14.37 1.59 -3.84
N CYS A 45 -13.94 0.32 -3.85
CA CYS A 45 -14.80 -0.85 -3.71
C CYS A 45 -15.15 -1.12 -2.23
N ILE A 46 -16.22 -1.88 -2.01
CA ILE A 46 -16.59 -2.32 -0.65
C ILE A 46 -15.64 -3.45 -0.25
N ASN A 47 -14.90 -3.26 0.85
CA ASN A 47 -13.99 -4.28 1.38
C ASN A 47 -14.73 -5.34 2.23
N LYS A 48 -14.00 -6.36 2.71
CA LYS A 48 -14.55 -7.46 3.52
C LYS A 48 -15.19 -7.02 4.85
N TYR A 49 -14.92 -5.80 5.32
CA TYR A 49 -15.51 -5.21 6.53
C TYR A 49 -16.76 -4.39 6.23
N GLY A 50 -17.15 -4.25 4.97
CA GLY A 50 -18.25 -3.39 4.55
C GLY A 50 -17.88 -1.90 4.48
N TYR A 51 -16.59 -1.55 4.59
CA TYR A 51 -16.15 -0.17 4.38
C TYR A 51 -15.97 0.12 2.90
N ARG A 52 -16.25 1.37 2.53
CA ARG A 52 -15.95 1.95 1.23
C ARG A 52 -15.21 3.26 1.45
N PHE A 53 -14.10 3.45 0.75
CA PHE A 53 -13.40 4.73 0.71
C PHE A 53 -13.91 5.54 -0.49
N GLU A 54 -14.41 6.74 -0.26
CA GLU A 54 -14.84 7.60 -1.38
C GLU A 54 -13.62 8.06 -2.19
N VAL A 55 -13.82 8.36 -3.48
CA VAL A 55 -12.73 8.82 -4.37
C VAL A 55 -11.99 10.04 -3.81
N SER A 56 -12.72 10.98 -3.19
CA SER A 56 -12.11 12.15 -2.57
C SER A 56 -11.33 11.82 -1.29
N ASP A 57 -11.63 10.72 -0.60
CA ASP A 57 -10.82 10.26 0.54
C ASP A 57 -9.55 9.54 0.07
N LEU A 58 -9.60 8.80 -1.04
CA LEU A 58 -8.40 8.26 -1.70
C LEU A 58 -7.46 9.39 -2.17
N GLU A 59 -8.02 10.47 -2.72
CA GLU A 59 -7.24 11.65 -3.11
C GLU A 59 -6.61 12.33 -1.90
N LYS A 60 -7.34 12.55 -0.80
CA LYS A 60 -6.76 13.10 0.44
C LYS A 60 -5.58 12.24 0.94
N ALA A 61 -5.71 10.91 0.89
CA ALA A 61 -4.64 10.01 1.27
C ALA A 61 -3.39 10.19 0.37
N LEU A 62 -3.60 10.35 -0.95
CA LEU A 62 -2.53 10.71 -1.88
C LEU A 62 -1.89 12.06 -1.52
N ALA A 63 -2.70 13.12 -1.38
CA ALA A 63 -2.23 14.47 -1.10
C ALA A 63 -1.39 14.58 0.19
N GLN A 64 -1.75 13.81 1.21
CA GLN A 64 -1.02 13.78 2.49
C GLN A 64 0.33 13.07 2.42
N GLN A 65 0.47 12.09 1.52
CA GLN A 65 1.57 11.11 1.59
C GLN A 65 2.45 11.06 0.33
N TRP A 66 2.07 11.71 -0.78
CA TRP A 66 2.82 11.55 -2.04
C TRP A 66 4.28 12.05 -1.97
N ARG A 67 4.57 13.07 -1.15
CA ARG A 67 5.94 13.55 -0.90
C ARG A 67 6.64 12.78 0.20
N ALA A 68 5.94 12.39 1.25
CA ALA A 68 6.57 11.80 2.43
C ALA A 68 6.77 10.29 2.24
N GLY A 69 5.76 9.59 1.73
CA GLY A 69 5.65 8.14 1.80
C GLY A 69 5.44 7.65 3.24
N SER A 70 5.39 6.34 3.39
CA SER A 70 5.18 5.67 4.66
C SER A 70 5.89 4.31 4.70
N PRO A 71 6.37 3.87 5.87
CA PRO A 71 6.94 2.54 6.02
C PRO A 71 5.84 1.47 5.91
N SER A 72 6.17 0.38 5.23
CA SER A 72 5.41 -0.86 5.27
C SER A 72 5.93 -1.76 6.37
N PHE A 73 5.02 -2.24 7.21
CA PHE A 73 5.36 -3.07 8.36
C PHE A 73 4.84 -4.50 8.19
N ILE A 74 5.61 -5.47 8.68
CA ILE A 74 5.14 -6.86 8.76
C ILE A 74 4.03 -6.93 9.82
N SER A 75 2.85 -7.38 9.41
CA SER A 75 1.70 -7.59 10.31
C SER A 75 1.35 -6.35 11.14
N HIS A 76 1.48 -5.15 10.57
CA HIS A 76 1.22 -3.88 11.26
C HIS A 76 2.08 -3.62 12.52
N ASP A 77 3.18 -4.35 12.73
CA ASP A 77 4.10 -4.11 13.84
C ASP A 77 5.13 -3.03 13.48
N TYR A 78 5.04 -1.86 14.11
CA TYR A 78 5.89 -0.70 13.83
C TYR A 78 7.38 -0.93 14.16
N HIS A 79 7.72 -2.04 14.82
CA HIS A 79 9.10 -2.48 15.02
C HIS A 79 9.68 -3.29 13.86
N ARG A 80 8.88 -3.63 12.84
CA ARG A 80 9.25 -4.58 11.78
C ARG A 80 9.04 -3.97 10.37
N PRO A 81 9.78 -2.90 10.00
CA PRO A 81 9.70 -2.34 8.66
C PRO A 81 10.27 -3.34 7.63
N ILE A 82 9.62 -3.46 6.48
CA ILE A 82 10.05 -4.35 5.37
C ILE A 82 10.22 -3.62 4.05
N ALA A 83 9.62 -2.44 3.92
CA ALA A 83 9.67 -1.64 2.70
C ALA A 83 9.29 -0.19 2.98
N TRP A 84 9.54 0.69 2.02
CA TRP A 84 9.00 2.05 1.98
C TRP A 84 7.96 2.17 0.87
N THR A 85 6.83 2.80 1.15
CA THR A 85 5.72 2.92 0.20
C THR A 85 5.33 4.37 0.01
N ALA A 86 5.31 4.83 -1.25
CA ALA A 86 4.87 6.17 -1.60
C ALA A 86 3.67 6.11 -2.57
N PRO A 87 2.51 6.68 -2.21
CA PRO A 87 1.43 6.86 -3.19
C PRO A 87 1.87 7.87 -4.24
N PHE A 88 1.49 7.66 -5.50
CA PHE A 88 1.82 8.61 -6.57
C PHE A 88 0.61 9.09 -7.35
N GLY A 89 -0.51 8.36 -7.34
CA GLY A 89 -1.67 8.75 -8.14
C GLY A 89 -2.93 7.92 -7.92
N LEU A 90 -4.03 8.39 -8.51
CA LEU A 90 -5.28 7.67 -8.64
C LEU A 90 -5.43 7.12 -10.05
N TRP A 91 -5.71 5.84 -10.18
CA TRP A 91 -6.08 5.19 -11.43
C TRP A 91 -7.59 5.04 -11.48
N VAL A 92 -8.24 5.78 -12.38
CA VAL A 92 -9.68 5.86 -12.53
C VAL A 92 -10.10 5.03 -13.75
N THR A 93 -10.97 4.07 -13.52
CA THR A 93 -11.55 3.21 -14.56
C THR A 93 -13.09 3.33 -14.57
N PRO A 94 -13.79 2.75 -15.55
CA PRO A 94 -15.25 2.67 -15.50
C PRO A 94 -15.82 1.83 -14.34
N VAL A 95 -15.00 1.05 -13.63
CA VAL A 95 -15.43 0.10 -12.56
C VAL A 95 -15.05 0.58 -11.17
N GLU A 96 -13.85 1.10 -11.01
CA GLU A 96 -13.29 1.49 -9.73
C GLU A 96 -12.26 2.62 -9.89
N THR A 97 -12.00 3.30 -8.79
CA THR A 97 -10.85 4.19 -8.61
C THR A 97 -9.88 3.54 -7.63
N VAL A 98 -8.61 3.48 -8.02
CA VAL A 98 -7.57 2.79 -7.30
C VAL A 98 -6.49 3.80 -6.88
N LEU A 99 -6.13 3.81 -5.61
CA LEU A 99 -4.96 4.51 -5.11
C LEU A 99 -3.71 3.69 -5.45
N MET A 100 -2.85 4.25 -6.29
CA MET A 100 -1.62 3.63 -6.77
C MET A 100 -0.42 4.12 -5.98
N GLY A 101 0.52 3.21 -5.74
CA GLY A 101 1.79 3.54 -5.09
C GLY A 101 2.96 2.76 -5.65
N VAL A 102 4.15 3.16 -5.23
CA VAL A 102 5.39 2.42 -5.46
C VAL A 102 5.91 1.92 -4.12
N VAL A 103 6.25 0.64 -4.06
CA VAL A 103 6.97 0.03 -2.94
C VAL A 103 8.43 -0.10 -3.28
N HIS A 104 9.29 0.30 -2.35
CA HIS A 104 10.74 0.14 -2.36
C HIS A 104 11.11 -0.99 -1.39
N TYR A 105 11.61 -2.10 -1.92
CA TYR A 105 11.99 -3.28 -1.13
C TYR A 105 13.43 -3.18 -0.63
N ILE A 106 13.67 -3.73 0.56
CA ILE A 106 15.01 -3.94 1.11
C ILE A 106 15.62 -5.17 0.40
N GLU A 107 16.70 -4.98 -0.36
CA GLU A 107 17.49 -6.09 -0.93
C GLU A 107 18.94 -6.12 -0.40
N THR A 108 19.43 -4.98 0.11
CA THR A 108 20.80 -4.83 0.63
C THR A 108 20.81 -4.20 2.03
N ASP A 109 21.95 -4.31 2.73
CA ASP A 109 22.16 -3.65 4.03
C ASP A 109 22.07 -2.12 3.93
N VAL A 110 22.43 -1.56 2.76
CA VAL A 110 22.30 -0.12 2.49
C VAL A 110 20.84 0.29 2.44
N ASP A 111 19.99 -0.50 1.78
CA ASP A 111 18.54 -0.28 1.73
C ASP A 111 17.94 -0.36 3.14
N SER A 112 18.38 -1.32 3.94
CA SER A 112 17.92 -1.49 5.33
C SER A 112 18.24 -0.25 6.16
N GLY A 113 19.48 0.25 6.11
CA GLY A 113 19.88 1.45 6.84
C GLY A 113 19.07 2.69 6.45
N LEU A 114 18.78 2.86 5.15
CA LEU A 114 17.95 3.97 4.68
C LEU A 114 16.49 3.84 5.15
N ILE A 115 15.87 2.66 5.01
CA ILE A 115 14.49 2.43 5.43
C ILE A 115 14.34 2.57 6.95
N GLU A 116 15.34 2.16 7.74
CA GLU A 116 15.35 2.41 9.18
C GLU A 116 15.32 3.90 9.52
N ILE A 117 16.13 4.72 8.85
CA ILE A 117 16.15 6.18 9.05
C ILE A 117 14.80 6.80 8.66
N LEU A 118 14.27 6.45 7.50
CA LEU A 118 12.97 6.94 7.02
C LEU A 118 11.84 6.53 7.96
N THR A 119 11.86 5.28 8.44
CA THR A 119 10.88 4.75 9.41
C THR A 119 10.97 5.50 10.73
N LYS A 120 12.18 5.74 11.25
CA LYS A 120 12.41 6.52 12.48
C LYS A 120 11.83 7.93 12.34
N ASN A 121 12.10 8.63 11.23
CA ASN A 121 11.55 9.95 10.97
C ASN A 121 10.02 9.94 10.89
N PHE A 122 9.45 8.96 10.17
CA PHE A 122 7.99 8.80 10.07
C PHE A 122 7.33 8.55 11.43
N LEU A 123 7.90 7.65 12.25
CA LEU A 123 7.38 7.40 13.59
C LEU A 123 7.55 8.61 14.51
N CYS A 124 8.62 9.38 14.32
CA CYS A 124 8.78 10.68 14.94
C CYS A 124 7.59 11.58 14.60
N ASP A 125 7.32 11.82 13.31
CA ASP A 125 6.30 12.78 12.90
C ASP A 125 4.86 12.28 13.20
N LYS A 126 4.60 10.98 12.99
CA LYS A 126 3.27 10.38 13.15
C LYS A 126 2.92 10.08 14.60
N VAL A 127 3.85 9.43 15.31
CA VAL A 127 3.59 8.89 16.65
C VAL A 127 4.08 9.88 17.69
N LEU A 128 5.26 10.46 17.55
CA LEU A 128 5.85 11.35 18.54
C LEU A 128 5.56 12.81 18.19
N ASN A 129 4.39 13.31 18.61
CA ASN A 129 4.08 14.73 18.41
C ASN A 129 5.01 15.61 19.28
N ASN A 130 6.22 15.85 18.79
CA ASN A 130 7.25 16.72 19.36
C ASN A 130 6.93 18.20 19.08
N SER A 131 5.67 18.54 18.83
CA SER A 131 5.24 19.93 18.83
C SER A 131 4.98 20.36 20.27
N GLY A 132 5.52 21.51 20.65
CA GLY A 132 5.13 22.18 21.90
C GLY A 132 3.61 22.45 21.98
N GLU A 133 2.86 22.27 20.88
CA GLU A 133 1.40 22.40 20.85
C GLU A 133 0.68 21.22 21.51
N ALA A 134 1.11 19.97 21.27
CA ALA A 134 0.51 18.81 21.94
C ALA A 134 0.70 18.86 23.46
N LEU A 135 1.89 19.30 23.92
CA LEU A 135 2.15 19.55 25.34
C LEU A 135 1.20 20.59 25.95
N LYS A 136 0.82 21.62 25.20
CA LYS A 136 -0.11 22.67 25.66
C LYS A 136 -1.54 22.16 25.81
N MET A 137 -1.92 21.06 25.15
CA MET A 137 -3.25 20.46 25.29
C MET A 137 -3.46 19.83 26.68
N PHE A 138 -2.39 19.44 27.36
CA PHE A 138 -2.49 18.82 28.68
C PHE A 138 -2.66 19.85 29.80
N PRO A 139 -3.57 19.62 30.77
CA PRO A 139 -3.67 20.44 31.97
C PRO A 139 -2.33 20.57 32.70
N GLU A 140 -2.06 21.72 33.30
CA GLU A 140 -0.80 21.93 34.04
C GLU A 140 -0.61 20.90 35.15
N ASP A 141 -1.69 20.49 35.83
CA ASP A 141 -1.62 19.50 36.89
C ASP A 141 -1.22 18.12 36.39
N LEU A 142 -1.57 17.74 35.15
CA LEU A 142 -1.12 16.48 34.56
C LEU A 142 0.38 16.54 34.20
N ARG A 143 0.82 17.67 33.64
CA ARG A 143 2.23 17.88 33.25
C ARG A 143 3.19 17.76 34.44
N LYS A 144 2.76 18.09 35.66
CA LYS A 144 3.56 17.96 36.89
C LYS A 144 3.93 16.51 37.24
N TYR A 145 3.14 15.53 36.79
CA TYR A 145 3.40 14.11 37.07
C TYR A 145 4.31 13.45 36.04
N ALA A 146 4.56 14.10 34.90
CA ALA A 146 5.42 13.58 33.85
C ALA A 146 6.90 13.76 34.20
N SER A 147 7.69 12.70 34.00
CA SER A 147 9.14 12.70 34.16
C SER A 147 9.86 13.22 32.91
N GLU A 148 11.16 13.51 33.04
CA GLU A 148 12.02 13.88 31.90
C GLU A 148 12.14 12.76 30.84
N ASN A 149 11.85 11.52 31.23
CA ASN A 149 11.87 10.37 30.32
C ASN A 149 10.50 10.09 29.68
N GLY A 150 9.46 10.83 30.06
CA GLY A 150 8.14 10.73 29.47
C GLY A 150 8.11 11.32 28.07
N TYR A 151 7.23 10.78 27.22
CA TYR A 151 7.05 11.27 25.85
C TYR A 151 5.57 11.29 25.47
N ILE A 152 5.22 12.16 24.52
CA ILE A 152 3.87 12.24 23.98
C ILE A 152 3.77 11.32 22.78
N VAL A 153 2.68 10.55 22.73
CA VAL A 153 2.28 9.80 21.56
C VAL A 153 0.91 10.20 21.04
N ASN A 154 0.77 10.24 19.73
CA ASN A 154 -0.52 10.33 19.05
C ASN A 154 -0.92 8.94 18.53
N ARG A 155 -1.86 8.30 19.23
CA ARG A 155 -2.34 6.94 18.92
C ARG A 155 -3.87 6.92 18.86
N GLU A 156 -4.55 6.11 19.66
CA GLU A 156 -6.01 6.23 19.85
C GLU A 156 -6.41 7.65 20.29
N CYS A 157 -5.57 8.31 21.09
CA CYS A 157 -5.69 9.72 21.43
C CYS A 157 -4.32 10.28 21.81
N VAL A 158 -4.21 11.60 21.94
CA VAL A 158 -2.98 12.27 22.40
C VAL A 158 -2.72 11.86 23.85
N SER A 159 -1.57 11.21 24.09
CA SER A 159 -1.28 10.54 25.36
C SER A 159 0.14 10.79 25.84
N ILE A 160 0.33 10.87 27.16
CA ILE A 160 1.64 10.80 27.81
C ILE A 160 1.96 9.32 28.08
N VAL A 161 3.14 8.88 27.68
CA VAL A 161 3.73 7.58 28.05
C VAL A 161 4.92 7.85 28.94
N ASP A 162 4.82 7.39 30.19
CA ASP A 162 5.83 7.61 31.22
C ASP A 162 5.61 6.56 32.33
N PRO A 163 6.64 5.82 32.77
CA PRO A 163 6.48 4.76 33.77
C PRO A 163 5.67 5.21 35.00
N GLY A 164 4.55 4.54 35.27
CA GLY A 164 3.65 4.78 36.39
C GLY A 164 2.83 6.08 36.35
N ILE A 165 2.77 6.79 35.22
CA ILE A 165 2.07 8.08 35.13
C ILE A 165 0.58 7.96 35.49
N ALA A 166 -0.12 6.96 34.97
CA ALA A 166 -1.55 6.77 35.27
C ALA A 166 -1.74 6.41 36.75
N LYS A 167 -0.81 5.64 37.33
CA LYS A 167 -0.80 5.32 38.76
C LYS A 167 -0.56 6.55 39.65
N ARG A 168 0.29 7.49 39.22
CA ARG A 168 0.50 8.76 39.95
C ARG A 168 -0.74 9.65 39.91
N VAL A 169 -1.40 9.72 38.76
CA VAL A 169 -2.56 10.61 38.53
C VAL A 169 -3.84 10.03 39.12
N LEU A 170 -4.04 8.72 39.01
CA LEU A 170 -5.25 8.00 39.43
C LEU A 170 -4.89 6.85 40.41
N PRO A 171 -4.33 7.14 41.61
CA PRO A 171 -3.80 6.11 42.50
C PRO A 171 -4.84 5.08 42.97
N ASN A 172 -6.10 5.49 43.12
CA ASN A 172 -7.19 4.60 43.52
C ASN A 172 -7.53 3.53 42.46
N LEU A 173 -7.15 3.76 41.20
CA LEU A 173 -7.34 2.79 40.13
C LEU A 173 -6.23 1.74 40.11
N PHE A 174 -5.08 2.03 40.73
CA PHE A 174 -3.86 1.23 40.67
C PHE A 174 -3.30 0.93 42.07
N GLU A 175 -4.15 0.42 42.96
CA GLU A 175 -3.82 0.16 44.38
C GLU A 175 -2.69 -0.85 44.56
N THR A 176 -2.61 -1.86 43.68
CA THR A 176 -1.61 -2.93 43.72
C THR A 176 -0.57 -2.80 42.60
N SER A 177 0.40 -3.71 42.56
CA SER A 177 1.30 -3.85 41.40
C SER A 177 0.58 -4.61 40.29
N ASP A 178 0.93 -4.30 39.05
CA ASP A 178 0.62 -5.04 37.83
C ASP A 178 1.02 -6.53 37.86
N LEU A 179 2.00 -6.91 38.68
CA LEU A 179 2.36 -8.32 38.93
C LEU A 179 1.41 -9.03 39.91
N ASP A 180 0.55 -8.29 40.63
CA ASP A 180 -0.48 -8.90 41.47
C ASP A 180 -1.58 -9.47 40.57
N LYS A 181 -1.85 -10.78 40.70
CA LYS A 181 -2.92 -11.49 40.00
C LYS A 181 -4.32 -10.95 40.32
N ARG A 182 -4.46 -10.10 41.34
CA ARG A 182 -5.70 -9.44 41.77
C ARG A 182 -5.85 -8.00 41.27
N SER A 183 -4.87 -7.46 40.56
CA SER A 183 -4.87 -6.07 40.03
C SER A 183 -5.93 -5.79 38.96
N LEU A 184 -6.63 -6.82 38.47
CA LEU A 184 -7.65 -6.65 37.43
C LEU A 184 -8.86 -5.85 37.94
N VAL A 185 -9.22 -4.84 37.15
CA VAL A 185 -10.39 -3.99 37.35
C VAL A 185 -11.63 -4.64 36.76
N ASP A 186 -12.77 -4.51 37.44
CA ASP A 186 -14.07 -4.94 36.94
C ASP A 186 -14.48 -4.06 35.74
N LEU A 187 -14.59 -4.68 34.57
CA LEU A 187 -14.81 -3.98 33.31
C LEU A 187 -16.17 -3.26 33.29
N LYS A 188 -17.17 -3.75 34.03
CA LYS A 188 -18.49 -3.09 34.16
C LYS A 188 -18.42 -1.73 34.87
N LYS A 189 -17.36 -1.46 35.64
CA LYS A 189 -17.18 -0.20 36.37
C LYS A 189 -16.52 0.89 35.55
N LEU A 190 -16.01 0.57 34.37
CA LEU A 190 -15.32 1.51 33.50
C LEU A 190 -16.30 2.09 32.48
N LYS A 191 -16.16 3.37 32.16
CA LYS A 191 -16.93 4.03 31.09
C LYS A 191 -16.15 3.89 29.77
N PRO A 192 -16.57 3.03 28.84
CA PRO A 192 -15.84 2.84 27.59
C PRO A 192 -16.01 4.06 26.66
N ILE A 193 -14.90 4.55 26.12
CA ILE A 193 -14.84 5.46 24.98
C ILE A 193 -14.78 4.62 23.69
N ALA A 194 -13.96 3.56 23.73
CA ALA A 194 -13.71 2.64 22.62
C ALA A 194 -13.22 1.28 23.14
N PRO A 195 -13.04 0.26 22.27
CA PRO A 195 -12.42 -1.01 22.67
C PRO A 195 -11.03 -0.81 23.32
N GLY A 196 -10.94 -1.06 24.61
CA GLY A 196 -9.73 -0.89 25.42
C GLY A 196 -9.38 0.53 25.82
N VAL A 197 -10.29 1.50 25.65
CA VAL A 197 -10.08 2.90 26.05
C VAL A 197 -11.26 3.36 26.90
N PHE A 198 -10.96 3.89 28.08
CA PHE A 198 -11.94 4.21 29.11
C PHE A 198 -11.77 5.63 29.61
N GLU A 199 -12.87 6.28 29.97
CA GLU A 199 -12.86 7.58 30.64
C GLU A 199 -12.87 7.40 32.15
N VAL A 200 -11.91 8.01 32.84
CA VAL A 200 -11.84 8.08 34.31
C VAL A 200 -11.39 9.48 34.70
N ASP A 201 -12.21 10.18 35.49
CA ASP A 201 -11.97 11.54 35.98
C ASP A 201 -11.54 12.54 34.88
N GLY A 202 -12.13 12.43 33.69
CA GLY A 202 -11.85 13.29 32.53
C GLY A 202 -10.60 12.91 31.72
N TYR A 203 -9.90 11.84 32.11
CA TYR A 203 -8.74 11.31 31.38
C TYR A 203 -9.07 10.01 30.65
N ALA A 204 -8.36 9.77 29.54
CA ALA A 204 -8.37 8.49 28.86
C ALA A 204 -7.38 7.52 29.53
N VAL A 205 -7.87 6.38 29.98
CA VAL A 205 -7.11 5.25 30.52
C VAL A 205 -7.23 4.08 29.56
N PHE A 206 -6.15 3.33 29.37
CA PHE A 206 -6.06 2.29 28.35
C PHE A 206 -6.03 0.91 28.98
N ALA A 207 -6.53 -0.09 28.26
CA ALA A 207 -6.16 -1.48 28.51
C ALA A 207 -4.63 -1.62 28.44
N HIS A 208 -4.08 -2.52 29.25
CA HIS A 208 -2.64 -2.68 29.41
C HIS A 208 -1.91 -2.77 28.05
N ARG A 209 -0.73 -2.12 27.91
CA ARG A 209 0.08 -2.12 26.66
C ARG A 209 0.38 -3.51 26.09
N PHE A 210 0.26 -4.55 26.89
CA PHE A 210 0.49 -5.94 26.47
C PHE A 210 -0.65 -6.54 25.63
N PHE A 211 -1.73 -5.78 25.41
CA PHE A 211 -2.70 -6.06 24.35
C PHE A 211 -2.25 -5.56 22.97
N ARG A 212 -1.07 -4.92 22.86
CA ARG A 212 -0.52 -4.36 21.62
C ARG A 212 0.55 -5.30 21.05
N ARG A 213 0.78 -5.24 19.73
CA ARG A 213 1.85 -6.01 19.06
C ARG A 213 3.21 -5.67 19.65
N SER A 214 4.06 -6.69 19.78
CA SER A 214 5.38 -6.58 20.40
C SER A 214 5.37 -5.93 21.79
N LEU A 215 4.21 -5.95 22.46
CA LEU A 215 3.97 -5.35 23.77
C LEU A 215 4.29 -3.84 23.84
N SER A 216 4.16 -3.16 22.69
CA SER A 216 4.65 -1.79 22.49
C SER A 216 3.55 -0.75 22.51
N SER A 217 3.80 0.39 23.16
CA SER A 217 2.88 1.53 23.24
C SER A 217 2.65 2.27 21.91
N ILE A 218 3.48 2.04 20.89
CA ILE A 218 3.32 2.64 19.55
C ILE A 218 2.42 1.85 18.61
N ASN A 219 2.19 0.56 18.91
CA ASN A 219 1.31 -0.29 18.12
C ASN A 219 -0.12 -0.15 18.63
N ASN A 220 -1.13 -0.41 17.80
CA ASN A 220 -2.52 -0.30 18.24
C ASN A 220 -2.92 -1.43 19.21
N LEU A 221 -3.94 -1.16 20.02
CA LEU A 221 -4.60 -2.18 20.85
C LEU A 221 -5.25 -3.26 19.98
N ASN A 222 -5.32 -4.49 20.50
CA ASN A 222 -6.07 -5.58 19.88
C ASN A 222 -7.58 -5.34 19.97
N GLN A 223 -8.09 -4.48 19.07
CA GLN A 223 -9.48 -4.04 19.08
C GLN A 223 -10.49 -5.18 18.96
N LYS A 224 -10.20 -6.20 18.14
CA LYS A 224 -11.11 -7.34 17.95
C LYS A 224 -11.34 -8.09 19.27
N PHE A 225 -10.26 -8.47 19.95
CA PHE A 225 -10.34 -9.10 21.26
C PHE A 225 -11.03 -8.20 22.31
N LEU A 226 -10.64 -6.93 22.38
CA LEU A 226 -11.17 -6.00 23.38
C LEU A 226 -12.64 -5.66 23.16
N THR A 227 -13.10 -5.64 21.91
CA THR A 227 -14.53 -5.51 21.56
C THR A 227 -15.30 -6.71 22.08
N SER A 228 -14.85 -7.93 21.75
CA SER A 228 -15.45 -9.17 22.21
C SER A 228 -15.50 -9.25 23.75
N LEU A 229 -14.41 -8.88 24.43
CA LEU A 229 -14.34 -8.87 25.89
C LEU A 229 -15.33 -7.85 26.51
N GLN A 230 -15.42 -6.65 25.93
CA GLN A 230 -16.35 -5.60 26.39
C GLN A 230 -17.81 -5.97 26.16
N ASP A 231 -18.15 -6.60 25.04
CA ASP A 231 -19.52 -7.02 24.74
C ASP A 231 -20.06 -8.05 25.74
N LEU A 232 -19.18 -8.88 26.32
CA LEU A 232 -19.54 -9.83 27.37
C LEU A 232 -20.01 -9.15 28.67
N THR A 233 -19.66 -7.88 28.90
CA THR A 233 -20.16 -7.15 30.08
C THR A 233 -21.67 -6.95 30.06
N ARG A 234 -22.32 -7.05 28.90
CA ARG A 234 -23.79 -7.02 28.77
C ARG A 234 -24.47 -8.23 29.42
N ARG A 235 -23.72 -9.26 29.80
CA ARG A 235 -24.25 -10.47 30.45
C ARG A 235 -24.12 -10.37 31.96
N GLU A 236 -25.24 -10.46 32.66
CA GLU A 236 -25.24 -10.30 34.12
C GLU A 236 -24.55 -11.43 34.89
N LYS A 237 -24.53 -12.65 34.33
CA LYS A 237 -23.93 -13.82 34.97
C LYS A 237 -22.41 -13.89 34.82
N LEU A 238 -21.82 -13.10 33.92
CA LEU A 238 -20.38 -13.09 33.69
C LEU A 238 -19.70 -11.99 34.50
N LYS A 239 -18.60 -12.34 35.15
CA LYS A 239 -17.69 -11.37 35.77
C LYS A 239 -16.50 -11.20 34.85
N VAL A 240 -16.40 -10.04 34.22
CA VAL A 240 -15.35 -9.73 33.25
C VAL A 240 -14.41 -8.69 33.86
N LYS A 241 -13.12 -8.98 33.87
CA LYS A 241 -12.09 -8.09 34.41
C LYS A 241 -10.95 -7.88 33.43
N ILE A 242 -10.31 -6.73 33.52
CA ILE A 242 -9.22 -6.31 32.64
C ILE A 242 -8.10 -5.62 33.44
N SER A 243 -6.87 -5.70 32.94
CA SER A 243 -5.73 -4.92 33.40
C SER A 243 -5.63 -3.61 32.63
N LEU A 244 -5.35 -2.52 33.34
CA LEU A 244 -5.18 -1.18 32.78
C LEU A 244 -3.69 -0.82 32.72
N ASP A 245 -3.31 0.03 31.78
CA ASP A 245 -1.93 0.46 31.58
C ASP A 245 -1.53 1.49 32.66
N PRO A 246 -0.60 1.16 33.59
CA PRO A 246 -0.14 2.12 34.59
C PRO A 246 0.77 3.21 34.01
N ASP A 247 1.31 2.98 32.79
CA ASP A 247 2.37 3.80 32.19
C ASP A 247 1.84 4.75 31.13
N SER A 248 0.52 4.89 30.96
CA SER A 248 -0.03 5.84 30.02
C SER A 248 -1.39 6.43 30.37
N ILE A 249 -1.53 7.72 30.06
CA ILE A 249 -2.75 8.51 30.26
C ILE A 249 -2.95 9.46 29.08
N GLY A 250 -4.19 9.67 28.65
CA GLY A 250 -4.50 10.47 27.46
C GLY A 250 -5.64 11.46 27.63
N LEU A 251 -5.87 12.25 26.58
CA LEU A 251 -6.94 13.24 26.51
C LEU A 251 -8.15 12.67 25.79
N VAL A 252 -9.29 12.62 26.48
CA VAL A 252 -10.55 12.06 25.98
C VAL A 252 -11.00 12.74 24.69
N ASP A 253 -10.97 14.08 24.66
CA ASP A 253 -11.46 14.89 23.54
C ASP A 253 -10.60 14.78 22.26
N THR A 254 -9.45 14.12 22.34
CA THR A 254 -8.54 13.90 21.21
C THR A 254 -8.67 12.50 20.62
N TYR A 255 -9.64 11.72 21.09
CA TYR A 255 -9.83 10.35 20.62
C TYR A 255 -10.18 10.30 19.13
N VAL A 256 -9.48 9.45 18.41
CA VAL A 256 -9.75 9.09 17.02
C VAL A 256 -9.75 7.57 16.95
N ASN A 257 -10.71 6.99 16.24
CA ASN A 257 -10.79 5.54 16.10
C ASN A 257 -9.74 5.04 15.09
N PRO A 258 -8.68 4.31 15.51
CA PRO A 258 -7.79 3.69 14.55
C PRO A 258 -8.50 2.52 13.88
N ILE A 259 -8.28 2.35 12.59
CA ILE A 259 -8.85 1.25 11.80
C ILE A 259 -7.69 0.39 11.32
N GLU A 260 -7.62 -0.85 11.82
CA GLU A 260 -6.74 -1.91 11.28
C GLU A 260 -7.58 -2.91 10.50
N LEU A 261 -7.41 -2.95 9.18
CA LEU A 261 -8.13 -3.86 8.28
C LEU A 261 -7.36 -5.17 8.09
N ASP A 262 -7.26 -5.94 9.17
CA ASP A 262 -6.50 -7.20 9.19
C ASP A 262 -7.46 -8.37 9.02
N PHE A 263 -7.50 -9.03 7.85
CA PHE A 263 -8.42 -10.14 7.62
C PHE A 263 -7.88 -11.43 8.25
N TRP A 264 -8.59 -11.91 9.27
CA TRP A 264 -8.28 -13.14 9.99
C TRP A 264 -9.26 -14.23 9.56
N TRP A 265 -8.73 -15.39 9.19
CA TRP A 265 -9.50 -16.61 9.03
C TRP A 265 -9.78 -17.21 10.41
N GLY A 266 -10.96 -17.80 10.59
CA GLY A 266 -11.36 -18.48 11.82
C GLY A 266 -12.61 -19.33 11.56
N PRO A 267 -12.66 -20.60 11.99
CA PRO A 267 -13.75 -21.50 11.62
C PRO A 267 -14.98 -21.39 12.53
N LYS A 268 -16.07 -22.06 12.11
CA LYS A 268 -17.16 -22.53 12.98
C LYS A 268 -16.70 -23.83 13.65
N PHE A 269 -16.91 -23.98 14.96
CA PHE A 269 -16.17 -24.96 15.76
C PHE A 269 -16.98 -26.18 16.21
N SER A 270 -16.27 -27.24 16.63
CA SER A 270 -16.81 -28.40 17.36
C SER A 270 -17.27 -28.04 18.79
N GLU A 271 -18.32 -28.68 19.29
CA GLU A 271 -19.02 -28.31 20.53
C GLU A 271 -18.74 -29.24 21.74
N SER A 272 -17.79 -30.19 21.66
CA SER A 272 -17.48 -31.07 22.81
C SER A 272 -16.03 -30.89 23.29
N LEU A 273 -15.85 -30.27 24.47
CA LEU A 273 -14.53 -30.06 25.10
C LEU A 273 -14.09 -31.26 25.98
N ASN A 274 -15.05 -32.03 26.49
CA ASN A 274 -14.78 -33.16 27.39
C ASN A 274 -14.05 -34.33 26.72
N ASP A 275 -14.12 -34.42 25.39
CA ASP A 275 -13.52 -35.52 24.63
C ASP A 275 -12.03 -35.31 24.33
N ILE A 276 -11.45 -34.18 24.75
CA ILE A 276 -10.05 -33.86 24.48
C ILE A 276 -9.15 -34.60 25.49
N PRO A 277 -8.20 -35.44 25.03
CA PRO A 277 -7.33 -36.21 25.93
C PRO A 277 -6.35 -35.31 26.68
N ALA A 278 -6.00 -35.72 27.91
CA ALA A 278 -4.95 -35.06 28.67
C ALA A 278 -3.57 -35.27 28.03
N GLY A 279 -2.72 -34.25 28.07
CA GLY A 279 -1.40 -34.25 27.46
C GLY A 279 -1.03 -32.89 26.90
N VAL A 280 0.20 -32.80 26.40
CA VAL A 280 0.70 -31.62 25.69
C VAL A 280 0.69 -31.90 24.20
N THR A 281 0.05 -31.02 23.45
CA THR A 281 0.11 -30.98 21.99
C THR A 281 0.86 -29.72 21.57
N GLN A 282 1.78 -29.86 20.62
CA GLN A 282 2.56 -28.76 20.08
C GLN A 282 2.28 -28.62 18.59
N TYR A 283 2.02 -27.40 18.15
CA TYR A 283 1.94 -27.02 16.74
C TYR A 283 3.13 -26.14 16.39
N LYS A 284 3.61 -26.24 15.15
CA LYS A 284 4.81 -25.53 14.68
C LYS A 284 4.52 -24.78 13.40
N SER A 285 4.92 -23.52 13.36
CA SER A 285 4.80 -22.67 12.17
C SER A 285 5.84 -23.04 11.11
N ASN A 286 5.43 -22.96 9.84
CA ASN A 286 6.35 -22.99 8.71
C ASN A 286 7.09 -21.63 8.56
N GLU A 287 8.08 -21.57 7.67
CA GLU A 287 8.92 -20.37 7.49
C GLU A 287 8.11 -19.11 7.15
N ARG A 288 7.13 -19.21 6.25
CA ARG A 288 6.27 -18.08 5.88
C ARG A 288 5.45 -17.60 7.07
N GLN A 289 4.83 -18.52 7.82
CA GLN A 289 4.06 -18.19 9.01
C GLN A 289 4.94 -17.50 10.06
N ARG A 290 6.13 -18.05 10.35
CA ARG A 290 7.12 -17.47 11.26
C ARG A 290 7.52 -16.06 10.85
N LEU A 291 7.73 -15.83 9.55
CA LEU A 291 8.04 -14.50 9.02
C LEU A 291 6.94 -13.49 9.35
N PHE A 292 5.66 -13.83 9.16
CA PHE A 292 4.57 -12.88 9.41
C PHE A 292 4.21 -12.75 10.89
N SER A 293 4.07 -13.86 11.62
CA SER A 293 3.60 -13.87 13.00
C SER A 293 4.71 -13.63 14.03
N GLY A 294 5.94 -14.01 13.71
CA GLY A 294 7.04 -14.12 14.67
C GLY A 294 6.86 -15.25 15.68
N ILE A 295 5.93 -16.18 15.46
CA ILE A 295 5.63 -17.32 16.35
C ILE A 295 6.27 -18.58 15.76
N GLU A 296 7.09 -19.28 16.56
CA GLU A 296 7.70 -20.55 16.17
C GLU A 296 6.74 -21.71 16.44
N THR A 297 6.20 -21.79 17.65
CA THR A 297 5.34 -22.88 18.10
C THR A 297 4.25 -22.39 19.04
N THR A 298 3.24 -23.22 19.24
CA THR A 298 2.22 -23.03 20.28
C THR A 298 1.92 -24.35 20.94
N GLU A 299 1.91 -24.34 22.27
CA GLU A 299 1.69 -25.52 23.09
C GLU A 299 0.32 -25.45 23.75
N PHE A 300 -0.38 -26.58 23.76
CA PHE A 300 -1.69 -26.77 24.38
C PHE A 300 -1.58 -27.92 25.37
N TRP A 301 -1.82 -27.65 26.65
CA TRP A 301 -1.72 -28.62 27.71
C TRP A 301 -3.08 -28.82 28.38
N TRP A 302 -3.65 -30.00 28.15
CA TRP A 302 -4.84 -30.45 28.85
C TRP A 302 -4.42 -31.31 30.04
N HIS A 303 -4.90 -30.97 31.23
CA HIS A 303 -4.67 -31.78 32.42
C HIS A 303 -5.76 -31.58 33.47
N PRO A 304 -5.96 -32.55 34.37
CA PRO A 304 -6.77 -32.32 35.55
C PRO A 304 -6.01 -31.40 36.51
N GLN A 305 -6.67 -30.34 36.98
CA GLN A 305 -6.22 -29.49 38.07
C GLN A 305 -7.29 -29.51 39.17
N ASN A 306 -6.95 -30.04 40.34
CA ASN A 306 -7.89 -30.23 41.46
C ASN A 306 -9.19 -30.98 41.06
N GLY A 307 -9.10 -31.92 40.12
CA GLY A 307 -10.24 -32.69 39.62
C GLY A 307 -11.09 -31.99 38.55
N ILE A 308 -10.66 -30.82 38.08
CA ILE A 308 -11.31 -30.03 37.02
C ILE A 308 -10.45 -30.10 35.77
N GLN A 309 -11.04 -30.39 34.60
CA GLN A 309 -10.32 -30.39 33.34
C GLN A 309 -9.90 -28.97 33.00
N SER A 310 -8.60 -28.77 32.77
CA SER A 310 -8.02 -27.45 32.52
C SER A 310 -7.22 -27.45 31.23
N LEU A 311 -7.25 -26.30 30.54
CA LEU A 311 -6.38 -25.99 29.41
C LEU A 311 -5.38 -24.92 29.85
N GLU A 312 -4.10 -25.16 29.60
CA GLU A 312 -3.07 -24.13 29.55
C GLU A 312 -2.53 -24.04 28.12
N CYS A 313 -2.41 -22.83 27.58
CA CYS A 313 -1.88 -22.58 26.25
C CYS A 313 -0.79 -21.50 26.32
N GLU A 314 0.31 -21.68 25.61
CA GLU A 314 1.43 -20.71 25.56
C GLU A 314 2.03 -20.68 24.15
N GLU A 315 2.35 -19.48 23.65
CA GLU A 315 3.09 -19.29 22.40
C GLU A 315 4.61 -19.22 22.64
N ILE A 316 5.41 -19.60 21.65
CA ILE A 316 6.87 -19.42 21.63
C ILE A 316 7.23 -18.60 20.38
N ARG A 317 8.12 -17.61 20.52
CA ARG A 317 8.35 -16.59 19.48
C ARG A 317 9.81 -16.45 19.05
N ASP A 318 10.05 -16.11 17.78
CA ASP A 318 11.41 -16.02 17.24
C ASP A 318 12.15 -14.75 17.66
N PHE A 319 11.41 -13.67 17.93
CA PHE A 319 11.98 -12.34 18.13
C PHE A 319 11.59 -11.77 19.51
N PRO A 320 12.45 -10.92 20.10
CA PRO A 320 12.13 -10.19 21.32
C PRO A 320 10.84 -9.38 21.20
N SER A 321 10.22 -9.10 22.34
CA SER A 321 9.13 -8.14 22.44
C SER A 321 9.71 -6.73 22.45
N TYR A 322 9.99 -6.19 21.26
CA TYR A 322 10.72 -4.91 21.06
C TYR A 322 10.09 -3.69 21.77
N GLY A 323 8.80 -3.75 22.13
CA GLY A 323 8.16 -2.74 22.97
C GLY A 323 8.62 -2.71 24.42
N VAL A 324 9.23 -3.81 24.90
CA VAL A 324 9.78 -3.96 26.26
C VAL A 324 11.30 -3.82 26.23
N SER A 325 11.99 -4.66 25.47
CA SER A 325 13.46 -4.71 25.36
C SER A 325 13.87 -5.60 24.17
N ASP A 326 15.09 -5.41 23.68
CA ASP A 326 15.75 -6.30 22.70
C ASP A 326 16.19 -7.65 23.30
N LYS A 327 15.99 -7.84 24.60
CA LYS A 327 16.37 -9.06 25.35
C LYS A 327 15.24 -9.68 26.17
N LYS A 328 14.00 -9.21 25.99
CA LYS A 328 12.85 -9.72 26.74
C LYS A 328 11.85 -10.36 25.78
N TYR A 329 11.34 -11.53 26.16
CA TYR A 329 10.42 -12.32 25.37
C TYR A 329 9.11 -12.47 26.12
N GLY A 330 8.09 -11.73 25.68
CA GLY A 330 6.74 -11.84 26.20
C GLY A 330 5.96 -12.89 25.42
N LEU A 331 5.56 -13.95 26.12
CA LEU A 331 4.75 -15.05 25.60
C LEU A 331 3.30 -14.89 26.08
N ARG A 332 2.35 -14.80 25.16
CA ARG A 332 0.93 -14.90 25.51
C ARG A 332 0.64 -16.27 26.07
N TYR A 333 -0.19 -16.26 27.11
CA TYR A 333 -0.57 -17.42 27.88
C TYR A 333 -2.07 -17.36 28.19
N VAL A 334 -2.78 -18.47 28.01
CA VAL A 334 -4.19 -18.62 28.35
C VAL A 334 -4.36 -19.77 29.32
N HIS A 335 -5.23 -19.59 30.31
CA HIS A 335 -5.69 -20.63 31.20
C HIS A 335 -7.22 -20.71 31.20
N SER A 336 -7.76 -21.92 31.10
CA SER A 336 -9.19 -22.17 31.18
C SER A 336 -9.51 -23.38 32.04
N MET A 337 -10.61 -23.31 32.79
CA MET A 337 -11.19 -24.43 33.51
C MET A 337 -12.55 -24.78 32.91
N ILE A 338 -12.83 -26.07 32.79
CA ILE A 338 -14.07 -26.62 32.27
C ILE A 338 -14.86 -27.21 33.44
N ASP A 339 -16.09 -26.77 33.62
CA ASP A 339 -16.96 -27.29 34.67
C ASP A 339 -17.37 -28.75 34.43
N LYS A 340 -18.15 -29.30 35.38
CA LYS A 340 -18.62 -30.69 35.30
C LYS A 340 -19.60 -30.94 34.15
N ASP A 341 -20.24 -29.89 33.65
CA ASP A 341 -21.21 -29.95 32.57
C ASP A 341 -20.53 -29.82 31.19
N GLY A 342 -19.20 -29.66 31.17
CA GLY A 342 -18.39 -29.54 29.96
C GLY A 342 -18.33 -28.12 29.39
N ALA A 343 -18.77 -27.12 30.15
CA ALA A 343 -18.73 -25.72 29.75
C ALA A 343 -17.52 -24.98 30.36
N PRO A 344 -16.88 -24.04 29.63
CA PRO A 344 -15.88 -23.16 30.22
C PRO A 344 -16.51 -22.28 31.31
N ASP A 345 -16.04 -22.39 32.55
CA ASP A 345 -16.52 -21.60 33.70
C ASP A 345 -15.50 -20.54 34.17
N HIS A 346 -14.25 -20.70 33.72
CA HIS A 346 -13.16 -19.78 33.97
C HIS A 346 -12.28 -19.70 32.73
N LEU A 347 -11.93 -18.47 32.34
CA LEU A 347 -11.01 -18.19 31.26
C LEU A 347 -10.21 -16.93 31.59
N ASP A 348 -8.89 -17.01 31.55
CA ASP A 348 -8.01 -15.87 31.74
C ASP A 348 -6.81 -15.89 30.79
N GLY A 349 -6.27 -14.70 30.54
CA GLY A 349 -5.09 -14.52 29.71
C GLY A 349 -4.05 -13.63 30.37
N ALA A 350 -2.80 -13.90 30.06
CA ALA A 350 -1.62 -13.27 30.65
C ALA A 350 -0.47 -13.17 29.65
N ILE A 351 0.55 -12.41 30.02
CA ILE A 351 1.90 -12.50 29.43
C ILE A 351 2.84 -13.11 30.46
N ARG A 352 3.63 -14.10 30.05
CA ARG A 352 4.83 -14.55 30.75
C ARG A 352 6.04 -13.90 30.10
N LEU A 353 6.72 -13.02 30.82
CA LEU A 353 7.86 -12.27 30.33
C LEU A 353 9.16 -12.95 30.81
N TYR A 354 9.97 -13.39 29.85
CA TYR A 354 11.25 -14.05 30.05
C TYR A 354 12.38 -13.06 29.72
N ASP A 355 13.46 -13.06 30.49
CA ASP A 355 14.75 -12.55 30.02
C ASP A 355 15.43 -13.56 29.08
N GLU A 356 16.57 -13.16 28.52
CA GLU A 356 17.29 -13.94 27.51
C GLU A 356 17.68 -15.32 28.03
N GLU A 357 18.22 -15.41 29.25
CA GLU A 357 18.61 -16.67 29.87
C GLU A 357 17.41 -17.58 30.16
N ALA A 358 16.36 -17.08 30.80
CA ALA A 358 15.16 -17.87 31.08
C ALA A 358 14.43 -18.27 29.80
N TYR A 359 14.53 -17.46 28.74
CA TYR A 359 13.95 -17.79 27.45
C TYR A 359 14.69 -18.95 26.78
N ILE A 360 16.03 -18.95 26.80
CA ILE A 360 16.82 -20.08 26.29
C ILE A 360 16.49 -21.36 27.05
N GLU A 361 16.32 -21.30 28.38
CA GLU A 361 15.88 -22.45 29.18
C GLU A 361 14.45 -22.90 28.84
N ARG A 362 13.57 -21.98 28.44
CA ARG A 362 12.20 -22.29 28.02
C ARG A 362 12.17 -22.99 26.65
N LEU A 363 13.14 -22.76 25.77
CA LEU A 363 13.20 -23.38 24.45
C LEU A 363 13.39 -24.90 24.55
N GLY A 364 12.57 -25.66 23.82
CA GLY A 364 12.63 -27.12 23.81
C GLY A 364 12.12 -27.81 25.08
N VAL A 365 11.73 -27.06 26.11
CA VAL A 365 11.05 -27.58 27.31
C VAL A 365 9.55 -27.53 27.10
N SER A 366 8.82 -28.60 27.40
CA SER A 366 7.36 -28.60 27.31
C SER A 366 6.74 -27.69 28.39
N ILE A 367 5.66 -26.98 28.07
CA ILE A 367 4.88 -26.15 29.03
C ILE A 367 4.57 -26.88 30.35
N ALA A 368 4.31 -28.20 30.30
CA ALA A 368 4.03 -29.02 31.50
C ALA A 368 5.24 -29.17 32.44
N LYS A 369 6.45 -28.91 31.95
CA LYS A 369 7.73 -28.97 32.69
C LYS A 369 8.40 -27.61 32.84
N ALA A 370 7.88 -26.58 32.18
CA ALA A 370 8.42 -25.23 32.24
C ALA A 370 8.28 -24.69 33.68
N GLY A 371 9.35 -24.06 34.18
CA GLY A 371 9.34 -23.41 35.48
C GLY A 371 8.40 -22.19 35.52
N LYS A 372 8.13 -21.68 36.73
CA LYS A 372 7.34 -20.45 36.94
C LYS A 372 8.22 -19.21 37.12
N SER A 373 9.49 -19.28 36.71
CA SER A 373 10.50 -18.24 36.89
C SER A 373 10.36 -17.15 35.83
N THR A 374 9.21 -16.46 35.83
CA THR A 374 8.90 -15.39 34.88
C THR A 374 8.18 -14.24 35.57
N GLU A 375 8.29 -13.05 35.00
CA GLU A 375 7.40 -11.95 35.37
C GLU A 375 6.03 -12.23 34.73
N TYR A 376 5.02 -12.47 35.58
CA TYR A 376 3.69 -12.90 35.15
C TYR A 376 2.68 -11.75 35.23
N PHE A 377 2.20 -11.29 34.08
CA PHE A 377 1.26 -10.18 33.95
C PHE A 377 -0.12 -10.71 33.55
N LYS A 378 -1.04 -10.81 34.51
CA LYS A 378 -2.43 -11.18 34.22
C LYS A 378 -3.15 -10.00 33.56
N LEU A 379 -3.73 -10.22 32.38
CA LEU A 379 -4.29 -9.15 31.56
C LEU A 379 -5.81 -9.09 31.57
N TRP A 380 -6.48 -10.24 31.59
CA TRP A 380 -7.93 -10.30 31.59
C TRP A 380 -8.41 -11.61 32.22
N ARG A 381 -9.67 -11.61 32.67
CA ARG A 381 -10.31 -12.76 33.30
C ARG A 381 -11.81 -12.71 33.11
N ILE A 382 -12.40 -13.87 32.84
CA ILE A 382 -13.83 -14.11 32.78
C ILE A 382 -14.15 -15.23 33.76
N ASP A 383 -15.12 -14.99 34.64
CA ASP A 383 -15.71 -16.04 35.49
C ASP A 383 -17.21 -16.18 35.18
N GLY A 384 -17.67 -17.42 35.10
CA GLY A 384 -19.04 -17.80 34.76
C GLY A 384 -19.12 -18.57 33.44
N ALA A 385 -20.19 -19.35 33.27
CA ALA A 385 -20.39 -20.22 32.12
C ALA A 385 -20.41 -19.45 30.79
N LEU A 386 -19.48 -19.79 29.90
CA LEU A 386 -19.28 -19.18 28.58
C LEU A 386 -19.68 -20.18 27.48
N GLY A 387 -20.25 -19.69 26.37
CA GLY A 387 -20.48 -20.55 25.21
C GLY A 387 -19.16 -20.99 24.58
N ILE A 388 -19.08 -22.24 24.10
CA ILE A 388 -17.85 -22.81 23.52
C ILE A 388 -17.38 -21.99 22.31
N SER A 389 -18.30 -21.55 21.46
CA SER A 389 -17.97 -20.68 20.32
C SER A 389 -17.30 -19.36 20.74
N GLU A 390 -17.80 -18.73 21.81
CA GLU A 390 -17.24 -17.47 22.33
C GLU A 390 -15.90 -17.70 23.01
N TRP A 391 -15.78 -18.80 23.76
CA TRP A 391 -14.52 -19.25 24.35
C TRP A 391 -13.43 -19.40 23.29
N LYS A 392 -13.72 -20.07 22.17
CA LYS A 392 -12.76 -20.22 21.06
C LYS A 392 -12.44 -18.92 20.38
N SER A 393 -13.44 -18.07 20.14
CA SER A 393 -13.24 -16.75 19.52
C SER A 393 -12.34 -15.87 20.37
N LEU A 394 -12.55 -15.82 21.69
CA LEU A 394 -11.73 -15.02 22.60
C LEU A 394 -10.28 -15.48 22.64
N ILE A 395 -10.05 -16.80 22.68
CA ILE A 395 -8.69 -17.36 22.63
C ILE A 395 -8.02 -16.99 21.30
N SER A 396 -8.72 -17.22 20.18
CA SER A 396 -8.20 -16.91 18.84
C SER A 396 -7.88 -15.43 18.67
N ASP A 397 -8.78 -14.55 19.13
CA ASP A 397 -8.60 -13.10 19.02
C ASP A 397 -7.47 -12.61 19.95
N PHE A 398 -7.31 -13.18 21.16
CA PHE A 398 -6.21 -12.82 22.08
C PHE A 398 -4.84 -13.17 21.48
N TYR A 399 -4.75 -14.33 20.83
CA TYR A 399 -3.59 -14.79 20.08
C TYR A 399 -3.52 -14.22 18.65
N LYS A 400 -3.89 -12.95 18.45
CA LYS A 400 -3.69 -12.19 17.19
C LYS A 400 -2.36 -12.53 16.51
N ASP A 401 -2.35 -12.70 15.19
CA ASP A 401 -1.19 -13.11 14.39
C ASP A 401 -0.77 -14.60 14.51
N ASN A 402 -1.35 -15.39 15.43
CA ASN A 402 -0.99 -16.80 15.61
C ASN A 402 -1.99 -17.76 14.93
N TYR A 403 -1.64 -18.22 13.73
CA TYR A 403 -2.42 -19.18 12.95
C TYR A 403 -2.58 -20.56 13.61
N LEU A 404 -1.64 -20.95 14.48
CA LEU A 404 -1.62 -22.29 15.09
C LEU A 404 -2.81 -22.52 16.04
N ILE A 405 -3.42 -21.44 16.54
CA ILE A 405 -4.63 -21.51 17.36
C ILE A 405 -5.83 -21.96 16.51
N GLY A 406 -5.95 -21.44 15.28
CA GLY A 406 -6.99 -21.84 14.34
C GLY A 406 -6.83 -23.30 13.92
N GLU A 407 -5.60 -23.70 13.60
CA GLU A 407 -5.25 -25.08 13.25
C GLU A 407 -5.65 -26.07 14.37
N TYR A 408 -5.30 -25.74 15.62
CA TYR A 408 -5.66 -26.57 16.77
C TYR A 408 -7.17 -26.76 16.95
N PHE A 409 -7.96 -25.70 16.71
CA PHE A 409 -9.41 -25.77 16.84
C PHE A 409 -10.13 -26.37 15.62
N GLY A 410 -9.39 -26.94 14.65
CA GLY A 410 -9.93 -27.73 13.55
C GLY A 410 -10.12 -26.96 12.24
N GLU A 411 -9.38 -25.88 12.02
CA GLU A 411 -9.34 -25.22 10.72
C GLU A 411 -8.71 -26.14 9.66
N LYS A 412 -9.37 -26.26 8.50
CA LYS A 412 -8.65 -26.66 7.28
C LYS A 412 -8.02 -25.40 6.72
N HIS A 413 -6.69 -25.33 6.76
CA HIS A 413 -5.99 -24.33 5.97
C HIS A 413 -6.32 -24.62 4.50
N GLU A 414 -7.11 -23.76 3.87
CA GLU A 414 -6.82 -23.46 2.48
C GLU A 414 -5.46 -22.79 2.53
N GLU A 415 -4.41 -23.52 2.14
CA GLU A 415 -3.19 -22.87 1.72
C GLU A 415 -3.62 -21.92 0.60
N HIS A 416 -3.90 -20.67 0.96
CA HIS A 416 -3.77 -19.58 0.02
C HIS A 416 -2.25 -19.50 -0.24
N SER A 417 -1.78 -20.44 -1.07
CA SER A 417 -0.61 -20.21 -1.87
C SER A 417 -0.83 -18.80 -2.44
N ALA A 418 0.10 -17.90 -2.12
CA ALA A 418 0.16 -16.64 -2.85
C ALA A 418 0.57 -16.88 -4.31
N GLU A 419 0.68 -18.14 -4.74
CA GLU A 419 0.31 -18.56 -6.09
C GLU A 419 -1.19 -18.36 -6.25
N VAL A 420 -1.59 -17.10 -6.33
CA VAL A 420 -2.63 -16.80 -7.29
C VAL A 420 -1.97 -17.18 -8.62
N ASP A 421 -2.19 -18.42 -9.06
CA ASP A 421 -2.31 -18.72 -10.48
C ASP A 421 -3.50 -17.88 -10.95
N LEU A 422 -3.28 -16.56 -11.02
CA LEU A 422 -3.87 -15.81 -12.08
C LEU A 422 -3.35 -16.57 -13.28
N ASP A 423 -4.26 -17.21 -13.99
CA ASP A 423 -4.06 -17.67 -15.36
C ASP A 423 -3.75 -16.40 -16.17
N GLU A 424 -2.59 -15.79 -15.90
CA GLU A 424 -2.11 -14.57 -16.50
C GLU A 424 -1.90 -14.97 -17.94
N ASP A 425 -2.73 -14.41 -18.81
CA ASP A 425 -2.57 -14.51 -20.25
C ASP A 425 -1.07 -14.38 -20.56
N ALA A 426 -0.45 -15.51 -20.94
CA ALA A 426 0.98 -15.62 -21.08
C ALA A 426 1.53 -14.62 -22.12
N THR A 427 0.66 -14.09 -23.00
CA THR A 427 1.02 -13.01 -23.92
C THR A 427 1.37 -11.72 -23.20
N LEU A 428 0.84 -11.44 -22.01
CA LEU A 428 1.15 -10.23 -21.21
C LEU A 428 2.62 -10.15 -20.80
N LYS A 429 3.32 -11.30 -20.80
CA LYS A 429 4.78 -11.35 -20.67
C LYS A 429 5.51 -10.68 -21.84
N TYR A 430 4.88 -10.55 -23.00
CA TYR A 430 5.48 -10.03 -24.23
C TYR A 430 4.81 -8.74 -24.74
N VAL A 431 3.50 -8.60 -24.55
CA VAL A 431 2.70 -7.48 -25.08
C VAL A 431 1.82 -6.86 -24.01
N HIS A 432 1.31 -5.67 -24.29
CA HIS A 432 0.36 -4.97 -23.42
C HIS A 432 -1.03 -5.63 -23.47
N PRO A 433 -1.89 -5.35 -22.47
CA PRO A 433 -3.30 -5.77 -22.49
C PRO A 433 -4.06 -5.20 -23.70
N VAL A 434 -5.15 -5.85 -24.09
CA VAL A 434 -6.04 -5.31 -25.12
C VAL A 434 -7.02 -4.32 -24.48
N LEU A 435 -7.21 -3.15 -25.10
CA LEU A 435 -8.27 -2.20 -24.76
C LEU A 435 -9.24 -2.08 -25.93
N THR A 436 -10.48 -2.53 -25.74
CA THR A 436 -11.54 -2.42 -26.74
C THR A 436 -12.33 -1.13 -26.56
N GLN A 437 -13.08 -0.73 -27.60
CA GLN A 437 -13.94 0.45 -27.53
C GLN A 437 -14.98 0.34 -26.39
N GLN A 438 -15.53 -0.86 -26.15
CA GLN A 438 -16.55 -1.09 -25.13
C GLN A 438 -16.02 -0.90 -23.70
N GLN A 439 -14.74 -1.18 -23.47
CA GLN A 439 -14.05 -1.01 -22.19
C GLN A 439 -13.74 0.46 -21.87
N GLY A 440 -13.93 1.38 -22.82
CA GLY A 440 -13.83 2.81 -22.61
C GLY A 440 -12.41 3.35 -22.50
N VAL A 441 -12.21 4.29 -21.57
CA VAL A 441 -10.91 4.92 -21.30
C VAL A 441 -10.50 4.67 -19.86
N GLN A 442 -9.19 4.66 -19.63
CA GLN A 442 -8.59 4.67 -18.31
C GLN A 442 -7.85 5.99 -18.11
N ILE A 443 -7.90 6.52 -16.89
CA ILE A 443 -7.29 7.79 -16.52
C ILE A 443 -6.36 7.56 -15.34
N CYS A 444 -5.18 8.17 -15.36
CA CYS A 444 -4.32 8.29 -14.19
C CYS A 444 -4.14 9.76 -13.84
N ILE A 445 -4.29 10.05 -12.57
CA ILE A 445 -4.13 11.34 -11.95
C ILE A 445 -2.97 11.21 -10.98
N SER A 446 -1.82 11.83 -11.25
CA SER A 446 -0.63 11.65 -10.42
C SER A 446 0.02 12.97 -9.99
N TYR A 447 0.60 12.96 -8.79
CA TYR A 447 1.20 14.14 -8.16
C TYR A 447 2.71 14.09 -8.31
N HIS A 448 3.29 15.22 -8.72
CA HIS A 448 4.70 15.37 -9.01
C HIS A 448 5.21 16.69 -8.44
N ASN A 449 6.51 16.79 -8.21
CA ASN A 449 7.14 18.09 -8.01
C ASN A 449 7.13 18.89 -9.32
N CYS A 450 7.11 20.21 -9.24
CA CYS A 450 7.26 21.05 -10.41
C CYS A 450 8.59 20.76 -11.12
N ILE A 451 8.58 20.77 -12.45
CA ILE A 451 9.77 20.53 -13.25
C ILE A 451 10.63 21.81 -13.25
N GLU A 452 11.75 21.77 -12.53
CA GLU A 452 12.78 22.81 -12.55
C GLU A 452 13.58 22.73 -13.87
N GLU A 453 13.06 23.27 -14.95
CA GLU A 453 13.83 23.49 -16.17
C GLU A 453 14.13 24.98 -16.33
N ASN A 454 15.35 25.30 -16.80
CA ASN A 454 15.79 26.66 -17.20
C ASN A 454 14.99 27.27 -18.38
N ASN A 455 13.86 26.67 -18.75
CA ASN A 455 13.02 27.07 -19.85
C ASN A 455 11.87 27.94 -19.34
N SER A 456 11.84 29.20 -19.80
CA SER A 456 10.79 30.18 -19.45
C SER A 456 9.46 29.98 -20.19
N SER A 457 9.37 28.97 -21.06
CA SER A 457 8.15 28.69 -21.84
C SER A 457 7.03 28.16 -20.94
N LYS A 458 5.83 28.77 -21.04
CA LYS A 458 4.65 28.30 -20.31
C LYS A 458 4.12 26.95 -20.81
N ILE A 459 4.35 26.63 -22.09
CA ILE A 459 3.98 25.33 -22.68
C ILE A 459 5.26 24.61 -23.12
N HIS A 460 5.44 23.39 -22.64
CA HIS A 460 6.60 22.55 -22.98
C HIS A 460 6.17 21.15 -23.41
N ILE A 461 6.72 20.67 -24.52
CA ILE A 461 6.51 19.30 -25.01
C ILE A 461 7.69 18.44 -24.59
N CYS A 462 7.41 17.44 -23.76
CA CYS A 462 8.36 16.41 -23.36
C CYS A 462 8.23 15.18 -24.27
N PRO A 463 9.33 14.54 -24.69
CA PRO A 463 9.28 13.33 -25.52
C PRO A 463 8.56 12.18 -24.81
N SER A 464 7.91 11.31 -25.59
CA SER A 464 7.08 10.21 -25.08
C SER A 464 7.90 9.15 -24.34
N ASP A 465 9.11 8.85 -24.81
CA ASP A 465 10.00 7.87 -24.18
C ASP A 465 11.46 8.00 -24.67
N ARG A 466 12.31 7.09 -24.18
CA ARG A 466 13.68 6.88 -24.66
C ARG A 466 13.84 5.48 -25.23
N LEU A 467 14.43 5.39 -26.42
CA LEU A 467 14.99 4.15 -26.94
C LEU A 467 16.41 3.97 -26.41
N ARG A 468 16.79 2.76 -26.03
CA ARG A 468 18.18 2.43 -25.66
C ARG A 468 18.76 1.47 -26.70
N ASP A 469 19.92 1.80 -27.24
CA ASP A 469 20.83 0.82 -27.83
C ASP A 469 21.98 0.54 -26.83
N ALA A 470 22.91 -0.35 -27.18
CA ALA A 470 24.01 -0.75 -26.29
C ALA A 470 24.93 0.41 -25.86
N GLU A 471 24.92 1.55 -26.57
CA GLU A 471 25.82 2.68 -26.37
C GLU A 471 25.10 4.03 -26.12
N HIS A 472 23.83 4.17 -26.51
CA HIS A 472 23.11 5.44 -26.53
C HIS A 472 21.65 5.34 -26.03
N SER A 473 21.17 6.43 -25.43
CA SER A 473 19.75 6.63 -25.11
C SER A 473 19.17 7.79 -25.92
N ILE A 474 18.23 7.49 -26.80
CA ILE A 474 17.66 8.43 -27.77
C ILE A 474 16.25 8.82 -27.35
N ARG A 475 16.01 10.12 -27.15
CA ARG A 475 14.67 10.67 -26.92
C ARG A 475 13.88 10.71 -28.22
N PHE A 476 12.60 10.34 -28.16
CA PHE A 476 11.77 10.35 -29.37
C PHE A 476 10.33 10.82 -29.16
N ILE A 477 9.72 11.18 -30.29
CA ILE A 477 8.27 11.26 -30.46
C ILE A 477 7.85 10.33 -31.60
N GLU A 478 6.62 9.81 -31.50
CA GLU A 478 6.08 8.94 -32.53
C GLU A 478 5.64 9.74 -33.75
N LEU A 479 5.82 9.17 -34.95
CA LEU A 479 5.46 9.80 -36.21
C LEU A 479 3.99 10.26 -36.20
N LEU A 480 3.09 9.38 -35.75
CA LEU A 480 1.65 9.64 -35.69
C LEU A 480 1.27 10.75 -34.68
N ALA A 481 2.16 11.14 -33.76
CA ALA A 481 1.94 12.26 -32.85
C ALA A 481 2.17 13.64 -33.50
N THR A 482 2.72 13.68 -34.73
CA THR A 482 3.12 14.96 -35.36
C THR A 482 1.97 15.90 -35.66
N ASN A 483 0.77 15.40 -35.98
CA ASN A 483 -0.41 16.25 -36.20
C ASN A 483 -0.89 16.87 -34.89
N TYR A 484 -0.99 16.05 -33.83
CA TYR A 484 -1.30 16.53 -32.48
C TYR A 484 -0.37 17.68 -32.06
N LEU A 485 0.94 17.53 -32.24
CA LEU A 485 1.90 18.58 -31.89
C LEU A 485 1.73 19.87 -32.70
N LYS A 486 1.30 19.77 -33.96
CA LYS A 486 1.03 20.94 -34.79
C LYS A 486 -0.25 21.64 -34.36
N LEU A 487 -1.30 20.88 -34.03
CA LEU A 487 -2.53 21.42 -33.46
C LEU A 487 -2.23 22.18 -32.17
N VAL A 488 -1.43 21.59 -31.27
CA VAL A 488 -1.02 22.26 -30.01
C VAL A 488 -0.30 23.58 -30.27
N ARG A 489 0.61 23.62 -31.26
CA ARG A 489 1.35 24.84 -31.62
C ARG A 489 0.47 25.91 -32.28
N GLN A 490 -0.58 25.52 -32.99
CA GLN A 490 -1.45 26.43 -33.73
C GLN A 490 -2.58 26.98 -32.87
N SER A 491 -3.04 26.20 -31.89
CA SER A 491 -4.13 26.57 -30.99
C SER A 491 -3.67 27.41 -29.80
N SER A 492 -2.36 27.65 -29.63
CA SER A 492 -1.83 28.47 -28.55
C SER A 492 -1.27 29.79 -29.05
N ASP A 493 -1.70 30.89 -28.43
CA ASP A 493 -1.07 32.20 -28.56
C ASP A 493 0.26 32.29 -27.80
N THR A 494 0.55 31.29 -26.96
CA THR A 494 1.76 31.23 -26.15
C THR A 494 2.83 30.39 -26.86
N PRO A 495 4.10 30.82 -26.90
CA PRO A 495 5.17 30.03 -27.50
C PRO A 495 5.22 28.62 -26.90
N VAL A 496 5.20 27.61 -27.76
CA VAL A 496 5.35 26.21 -27.38
C VAL A 496 6.79 25.78 -27.62
N SER A 497 7.47 25.38 -26.55
CA SER A 497 8.81 24.82 -26.63
C SER A 497 8.78 23.29 -26.67
N ILE A 498 9.84 22.69 -27.20
CA ILE A 498 10.01 21.23 -27.26
C ILE A 498 11.44 20.90 -26.82
N SER A 499 11.65 19.79 -26.13
CA SER A 499 13.01 19.39 -25.71
C SER A 499 13.95 19.25 -26.92
N GLU A 500 15.23 19.56 -26.72
CA GLU A 500 16.27 19.40 -27.75
C GLU A 500 16.59 17.92 -28.01
N ASP A 501 17.25 17.63 -29.14
CA ASP A 501 17.74 16.29 -29.53
C ASP A 501 16.69 15.17 -29.66
N ILE A 502 15.47 15.51 -30.06
CA ILE A 502 14.40 14.53 -30.31
C ILE A 502 14.49 13.94 -31.73
N LYS A 503 14.35 12.61 -31.83
CA LYS A 503 14.17 11.88 -33.10
C LYS A 503 12.71 11.47 -33.32
N ILE A 504 12.36 11.18 -34.57
CA ILE A 504 11.02 10.70 -34.94
C ILE A 504 11.09 9.20 -35.25
N PHE A 505 10.19 8.41 -34.67
CA PHE A 505 10.09 6.98 -34.94
C PHE A 505 8.68 6.55 -35.33
N ALA A 506 8.58 5.55 -36.20
CA ALA A 506 7.31 4.91 -36.57
C ALA A 506 7.29 3.46 -36.03
N PHE A 507 6.17 3.09 -35.43
CA PHE A 507 5.93 1.79 -34.80
C PHE A 507 4.83 1.04 -35.56
N GLU A 508 5.10 -0.21 -35.95
CA GLU A 508 4.16 -1.04 -36.72
C GLU A 508 3.27 -1.90 -35.81
N ASP A 509 2.69 -1.32 -34.75
CA ASP A 509 1.72 -1.99 -33.88
C ASP A 509 0.35 -1.31 -33.84
N HIS A 510 0.17 -0.25 -34.64
CA HIS A 510 -1.03 0.60 -34.67
C HIS A 510 -1.41 1.17 -33.31
N ASN A 511 -0.45 1.35 -32.40
CA ASN A 511 -0.62 2.07 -31.15
C ASN A 511 0.17 3.37 -31.17
N VAL A 512 -0.31 4.39 -30.46
CA VAL A 512 0.35 5.69 -30.41
C VAL A 512 0.49 6.19 -29.00
N ASN A 513 1.72 6.50 -28.58
CA ASN A 513 1.97 7.28 -27.37
C ASN A 513 2.23 8.75 -27.70
N LEU A 514 1.22 9.60 -27.48
CA LEU A 514 1.37 11.05 -27.64
C LEU A 514 2.31 11.60 -26.56
N PRO A 515 3.14 12.60 -26.88
CA PRO A 515 4.08 13.19 -25.93
C PRO A 515 3.36 13.94 -24.80
N LEU A 516 4.00 14.00 -23.63
CA LEU A 516 3.56 14.80 -22.50
C LEU A 516 3.61 16.30 -22.85
N VAL A 517 2.50 17.01 -22.65
CA VAL A 517 2.44 18.47 -22.76
C VAL A 517 2.32 19.08 -21.37
N VAL A 518 3.29 19.90 -20.99
CA VAL A 518 3.37 20.56 -19.68
C VAL A 518 2.94 22.02 -19.81
N PHE A 519 2.06 22.45 -18.90
CA PHE A 519 1.50 23.80 -18.78
C PHE A 519 1.92 24.40 -17.45
N ARG A 520 2.56 25.57 -17.50
CA ARG A 520 3.17 26.27 -16.37
C ARG A 520 2.55 27.64 -16.14
N GLY A 521 2.63 28.10 -14.88
CA GLY A 521 2.12 29.39 -14.42
C GLY A 521 0.62 29.40 -14.07
N ASN A 522 0.14 30.56 -13.61
CA ASN A 522 -1.19 30.69 -12.97
C ASN A 522 -2.38 30.35 -13.88
N ASP A 523 -2.21 30.42 -15.20
CA ASP A 523 -3.21 30.09 -16.23
C ASP A 523 -3.05 28.66 -16.79
N SER A 524 -2.20 27.82 -16.18
CA SER A 524 -1.88 26.45 -16.61
C SER A 524 -3.14 25.60 -16.85
N HIS A 525 -4.07 25.58 -15.90
CA HIS A 525 -5.32 24.79 -15.95
C HIS A 525 -6.24 25.24 -17.08
N ILE A 526 -6.33 26.55 -17.36
CA ILE A 526 -7.11 27.11 -18.48
C ILE A 526 -6.47 26.68 -19.80
N GLN A 527 -5.15 26.86 -19.93
CA GLN A 527 -4.42 26.49 -21.14
C GLN A 527 -4.51 24.99 -21.43
N ALA A 528 -4.35 24.16 -20.40
CA ALA A 528 -4.50 22.71 -20.50
C ALA A 528 -5.93 22.32 -20.91
N THR A 529 -6.95 22.97 -20.34
CA THR A 529 -8.36 22.75 -20.69
C THR A 529 -8.62 23.06 -22.16
N ASN A 530 -8.16 24.22 -22.65
CA ASN A 530 -8.30 24.61 -24.05
C ASN A 530 -7.60 23.62 -24.99
N MET A 531 -6.48 23.04 -24.54
CA MET A 531 -5.71 22.09 -25.34
C MET A 531 -6.34 20.70 -25.45
N MET A 532 -7.37 20.38 -24.66
CA MET A 532 -8.13 19.14 -24.80
C MET A 532 -8.87 19.04 -26.15
N ALA A 533 -9.22 20.18 -26.76
CA ALA A 533 -9.77 20.19 -28.12
C ALA A 533 -8.76 19.67 -29.16
N CYS A 534 -7.45 19.92 -28.97
CA CYS A 534 -6.42 19.38 -29.85
C CYS A 534 -6.29 17.86 -29.71
N LEU A 535 -6.48 17.32 -28.50
CA LEU A 535 -6.53 15.87 -28.28
C LEU A 535 -7.76 15.27 -28.96
N LEU A 536 -8.93 15.89 -28.82
CA LEU A 536 -10.16 15.46 -29.47
C LEU A 536 -9.99 15.34 -30.99
N ASP A 537 -9.46 16.38 -31.64
CA ASP A 537 -9.24 16.40 -33.09
C ASP A 537 -8.19 15.36 -33.52
N ALA A 538 -7.10 15.22 -32.76
CA ALA A 538 -6.09 14.19 -33.00
C ALA A 538 -6.68 12.77 -32.89
N CYS A 539 -7.50 12.49 -31.88
CA CYS A 539 -8.14 11.19 -31.71
C CYS A 539 -9.13 10.87 -32.83
N LYS A 540 -9.89 11.85 -33.34
CA LYS A 540 -10.76 11.68 -34.52
C LYS A 540 -9.96 11.27 -35.76
N GLU A 541 -8.81 11.90 -35.97
CA GLU A 541 -7.91 11.55 -37.06
C GLU A 541 -7.29 10.16 -36.90
N LEU A 542 -6.72 9.87 -35.73
CA LEU A 542 -6.08 8.58 -35.44
C LEU A 542 -7.07 7.42 -35.54
N ASN A 543 -8.33 7.63 -35.16
CA ASN A 543 -9.41 6.67 -35.38
C ASN A 543 -9.59 6.35 -36.86
N GLY A 544 -9.60 7.38 -37.72
CA GLY A 544 -9.68 7.23 -39.18
C GLY A 544 -8.49 6.50 -39.81
N TRP A 545 -7.34 6.48 -39.13
CA TRP A 545 -6.14 5.73 -39.53
C TRP A 545 -6.08 4.30 -38.98
N GLY A 546 -7.10 3.86 -38.24
CA GLY A 546 -7.16 2.51 -37.68
C GLY A 546 -6.21 2.30 -36.49
N VAL A 547 -5.84 3.37 -35.78
CA VAL A 547 -5.08 3.26 -34.52
C VAL A 547 -5.94 2.54 -33.48
N LYS A 548 -5.34 1.57 -32.79
CA LYS A 548 -6.03 0.72 -31.81
C LYS A 548 -6.04 1.33 -30.42
N ILE A 549 -4.90 1.89 -29.98
CA ILE A 549 -4.74 2.49 -28.66
C ILE A 549 -4.01 3.82 -28.81
N VAL A 550 -4.52 4.85 -28.13
CA VAL A 550 -3.87 6.15 -27.98
C VAL A 550 -3.65 6.39 -26.48
N SER A 551 -2.45 6.81 -26.13
CA SER A 551 -2.16 7.41 -24.83
C SER A 551 -1.80 8.88 -24.97
N ALA A 552 -2.18 9.69 -23.99
CA ALA A 552 -1.85 11.11 -23.93
C ALA A 552 -1.65 11.56 -22.48
N SER A 553 -0.72 12.47 -22.25
CA SER A 553 -0.41 12.99 -20.92
C SER A 553 -0.32 14.52 -20.90
N PHE A 554 -0.85 15.13 -19.85
CA PHE A 554 -0.89 16.57 -19.61
C PHE A 554 -0.34 16.84 -18.21
N GLY A 555 0.72 17.65 -18.11
CA GLY A 555 1.25 18.14 -16.84
C GLY A 555 0.74 19.54 -16.58
N VAL A 556 0.06 19.79 -15.47
CA VAL A 556 -0.55 21.07 -15.12
C VAL A 556 0.02 21.52 -13.78
N GLU A 557 0.66 22.67 -13.76
CA GLU A 557 1.25 23.24 -12.55
C GLU A 557 0.19 23.91 -11.66
N TYR A 558 0.22 23.60 -10.36
CA TYR A 558 -0.59 24.22 -9.31
C TYR A 558 0.32 24.55 -8.13
N ASP A 559 0.52 25.84 -7.85
CA ASP A 559 1.37 26.33 -6.76
C ASP A 559 2.77 25.69 -6.75
N ASP A 560 3.04 24.76 -5.82
CA ASP A 560 4.32 24.10 -5.60
C ASP A 560 4.35 22.64 -6.12
N MET A 561 3.33 22.22 -6.87
CA MET A 561 3.21 20.86 -7.38
C MET A 561 2.74 20.82 -8.85
N MET A 562 3.07 19.73 -9.52
CA MET A 562 2.56 19.41 -10.84
C MET A 562 1.58 18.24 -10.75
N PHE A 563 0.40 18.48 -11.29
CA PHE A 563 -0.60 17.46 -11.53
C PHE A 563 -0.39 16.85 -12.91
N LYS A 564 -0.27 15.54 -13.02
CA LYS A 564 -0.21 14.85 -14.31
C LYS A 564 -1.49 14.06 -14.55
N PHE A 565 -2.22 14.46 -15.58
CA PHE A 565 -3.34 13.73 -16.14
C PHE A 565 -2.87 12.88 -17.30
N SER A 566 -3.05 11.57 -17.22
CA SER A 566 -2.74 10.63 -18.29
C SER A 566 -4.00 9.87 -18.66
N ILE A 567 -4.28 9.73 -19.96
CA ILE A 567 -5.45 9.02 -20.48
C ILE A 567 -4.99 7.99 -21.51
N ILE A 568 -5.58 6.80 -21.48
CA ILE A 568 -5.35 5.75 -22.47
C ILE A 568 -6.67 5.08 -22.85
N GLY A 569 -6.82 4.74 -24.12
CA GLY A 569 -7.98 4.02 -24.63
C GLY A 569 -8.00 3.92 -26.14
N HIS A 570 -9.06 3.33 -26.67
CA HIS A 570 -9.34 3.38 -28.11
C HIS A 570 -9.60 4.84 -28.53
N PRO A 571 -9.12 5.31 -29.70
CA PRO A 571 -9.31 6.69 -30.14
C PRO A 571 -10.77 7.16 -30.06
N GLN A 572 -11.71 6.35 -30.55
CA GLN A 572 -13.14 6.66 -30.47
C GLN A 572 -13.66 6.76 -29.03
N SER A 573 -13.14 5.97 -28.09
CA SER A 573 -13.57 6.06 -26.69
C SER A 573 -13.10 7.35 -26.02
N ILE A 574 -11.91 7.86 -26.39
CA ILE A 574 -11.43 9.17 -25.95
C ILE A 574 -12.31 10.28 -26.54
N VAL A 575 -12.68 10.19 -27.82
CA VAL A 575 -13.64 11.12 -28.46
C VAL A 575 -14.96 11.12 -27.70
N ASP A 576 -15.55 9.94 -27.48
CA ASP A 576 -16.83 9.79 -26.78
C ASP A 576 -16.77 10.36 -25.35
N TYR A 577 -15.65 10.18 -24.65
CA TYR A 577 -15.44 10.71 -23.30
C TYR A 577 -15.34 12.25 -23.28
N LEU A 578 -14.54 12.83 -24.18
CA LEU A 578 -14.35 14.28 -24.25
C LEU A 578 -15.59 15.01 -24.78
N GLU A 579 -16.38 14.42 -25.69
CA GLU A 579 -17.62 15.04 -26.19
C GLU A 579 -18.78 14.96 -25.20
N ARG A 580 -18.80 13.95 -24.32
CA ARG A 580 -19.82 13.82 -23.26
C ARG A 580 -19.59 14.77 -22.08
N SER A 581 -18.39 15.34 -21.97
CA SER A 581 -18.01 16.19 -20.84
C SER A 581 -17.69 17.59 -21.32
N LEU A 582 -18.08 18.61 -20.54
CA LEU A 582 -17.41 19.91 -20.62
C LEU A 582 -16.08 19.78 -19.85
N PHE A 583 -15.16 18.99 -20.39
CA PHE A 583 -13.92 18.67 -19.71
C PHE A 583 -13.18 19.97 -19.37
N SER A 584 -12.86 20.13 -18.09
CA SER A 584 -12.08 21.23 -17.57
C SER A 584 -11.23 20.72 -16.43
N PHE A 585 -9.97 21.16 -16.38
CA PHE A 585 -9.14 20.97 -15.19
C PHE A 585 -9.65 21.86 -14.04
N PRO A 586 -9.55 21.41 -12.78
CA PRO A 586 -9.97 22.23 -11.65
C PRO A 586 -9.13 23.51 -11.56
N ASP A 587 -9.68 24.57 -10.95
CA ASP A 587 -8.99 25.85 -10.79
C ASP A 587 -7.95 25.83 -9.64
N SER A 588 -8.06 24.85 -8.75
CA SER A 588 -7.28 24.73 -7.52
C SER A 588 -7.06 23.27 -7.15
N ASN A 589 -5.92 23.01 -6.49
CA ASN A 589 -5.57 21.68 -6.02
C ASN A 589 -6.55 21.12 -4.96
N PHE A 590 -7.25 21.97 -4.20
CA PHE A 590 -8.24 21.52 -3.22
C PHE A 590 -9.49 20.88 -3.84
N GLN A 591 -9.72 21.03 -5.15
CA GLN A 591 -10.87 20.48 -5.85
C GLN A 591 -10.59 19.11 -6.49
N PHE A 592 -9.36 18.60 -6.44
CA PHE A 592 -8.98 17.38 -7.17
C PHE A 592 -9.79 16.15 -6.76
N GLY A 593 -10.06 15.95 -5.47
CA GLY A 593 -10.84 14.79 -5.01
C GLY A 593 -12.25 14.74 -5.62
N GLU A 594 -12.96 15.86 -5.62
CA GLU A 594 -14.30 15.96 -6.21
C GLU A 594 -14.25 15.92 -7.75
N TRP A 595 -13.22 16.52 -8.34
CA TRP A 595 -12.99 16.44 -9.78
C TRP A 595 -12.74 14.99 -10.23
N ALA A 596 -11.90 14.23 -9.53
CA ALA A 596 -11.63 12.82 -9.80
C ALA A 596 -12.90 11.97 -9.65
N LYS A 597 -13.71 12.24 -8.62
CA LYS A 597 -15.02 11.61 -8.43
C LYS A 597 -15.97 11.88 -9.60
N PHE A 598 -16.03 13.12 -10.08
CA PHE A 598 -16.82 13.48 -11.25
C PHE A 598 -16.36 12.72 -12.51
N GLN A 599 -15.04 12.60 -12.73
CA GLN A 599 -14.51 11.80 -13.85
C GLN A 599 -14.90 10.32 -13.71
N ARG A 600 -14.80 9.74 -12.51
CA ARG A 600 -15.22 8.36 -12.24
C ARG A 600 -16.69 8.12 -12.59
N ASP A 601 -17.58 9.03 -12.19
CA ASP A 601 -19.01 8.93 -12.48
C ASP A 601 -19.33 9.05 -13.97
N LEU A 602 -18.62 9.92 -14.70
CA LEU A 602 -18.74 10.05 -16.15
C LEU A 602 -18.34 8.74 -16.85
N LEU A 603 -17.22 8.13 -16.46
CA LEU A 603 -16.76 6.86 -17.03
C LEU A 603 -17.75 5.73 -16.74
N GLY A 604 -18.27 5.64 -15.51
CA GLY A 604 -19.22 4.61 -15.11
C GLY A 604 -20.57 4.68 -15.83
N LYS A 605 -21.01 5.86 -16.23
CA LYS A 605 -22.21 6.05 -17.07
C LYS A 605 -21.93 5.83 -18.56
N GLY A 606 -20.68 6.02 -18.98
CA GLY A 606 -20.28 6.10 -20.38
C GLY A 606 -19.94 4.76 -21.03
N PHE A 607 -19.38 3.84 -20.25
CA PHE A 607 -18.72 2.63 -20.75
C PHE A 607 -19.19 1.37 -20.02
N LYS A 608 -19.05 0.21 -20.67
CA LYS A 608 -19.46 -1.07 -20.09
C LYS A 608 -18.27 -1.72 -19.39
N VAL A 609 -18.56 -2.48 -18.34
CA VAL A 609 -17.60 -3.38 -17.72
C VAL A 609 -17.31 -4.51 -18.72
N GLY A 610 -16.05 -4.71 -19.08
CA GLY A 610 -15.65 -5.89 -19.86
C GLY A 610 -15.54 -7.12 -18.96
N ASP A 611 -15.73 -8.32 -19.52
CA ASP A 611 -15.68 -9.60 -18.78
C ASP A 611 -14.26 -10.00 -18.30
N GLY A 612 -13.24 -9.20 -18.61
CA GLY A 612 -11.85 -9.39 -18.17
C GLY A 612 -11.52 -8.48 -17.00
N SER A 613 -10.92 -9.05 -15.95
CA SER A 613 -10.52 -8.34 -14.73
C SER A 613 -9.81 -7.02 -15.02
N SER A 614 -10.33 -5.95 -14.43
CA SER A 614 -9.88 -4.55 -14.56
C SER A 614 -8.51 -4.27 -13.92
N HIS A 615 -7.63 -5.28 -13.79
CA HIS A 615 -6.48 -5.22 -12.89
C HIS A 615 -5.11 -5.32 -13.56
N SER A 616 -5.03 -5.33 -14.90
CA SER A 616 -3.71 -5.31 -15.53
C SER A 616 -3.10 -3.92 -15.44
N LEU A 617 -2.12 -3.77 -14.53
CA LEU A 617 -1.24 -2.61 -14.42
C LEU A 617 -0.32 -2.43 -15.65
N GLY A 618 -0.53 -3.19 -16.73
CA GLY A 618 0.35 -3.27 -17.90
C GLY A 618 0.57 -1.95 -18.66
N PHE A 619 -0.27 -0.93 -18.44
CA PHE A 619 -0.10 0.41 -18.99
C PHE A 619 0.53 1.42 -18.01
N MET A 620 0.54 1.12 -16.71
CA MET A 620 0.92 2.06 -15.66
C MET A 620 2.44 2.09 -15.47
N SER A 621 3.03 3.27 -15.62
CA SER A 621 4.43 3.51 -15.23
C SER A 621 4.57 3.87 -13.75
N HIS A 622 5.80 3.81 -13.22
CA HIS A 622 6.13 4.21 -11.85
C HIS A 622 6.01 5.72 -11.58
N ILE A 623 5.72 6.53 -12.61
CA ILE A 623 5.51 7.98 -12.53
C ILE A 623 4.08 8.39 -12.89
N GLY A 624 3.12 7.46 -12.81
CA GLY A 624 1.71 7.73 -13.05
C GLY A 624 1.36 8.15 -14.47
N GLU A 625 2.16 7.74 -15.45
CA GLU A 625 1.84 7.86 -16.86
C GLU A 625 1.32 6.52 -17.39
N LEU A 626 0.18 6.57 -18.09
CA LEU A 626 -0.42 5.46 -18.82
C LEU A 626 0.13 5.44 -20.24
N LYS A 627 0.78 4.35 -20.63
CA LYS A 627 1.35 4.22 -21.98
C LYS A 627 1.41 2.78 -22.44
N VAL A 628 1.49 2.60 -23.76
CA VAL A 628 1.80 1.30 -24.36
C VAL A 628 3.29 1.02 -24.18
N ALA A 629 3.63 0.19 -23.19
CA ALA A 629 4.99 -0.26 -22.94
C ALA A 629 5.37 -1.39 -23.92
N ARG A 630 6.28 -1.10 -24.85
CA ARG A 630 6.76 -2.05 -25.86
C ARG A 630 7.99 -2.82 -25.34
N LYS A 631 7.99 -4.14 -25.50
CA LYS A 631 9.11 -5.02 -25.12
C LYS A 631 9.98 -5.30 -26.34
N TYR A 632 11.15 -4.66 -26.41
CA TYR A 632 12.08 -4.79 -27.53
C TYR A 632 12.82 -6.14 -27.51
N LEU A 633 13.07 -6.69 -28.69
CA LEU A 633 13.94 -7.84 -28.88
C LEU A 633 15.41 -7.41 -28.82
N SER A 634 16.28 -8.29 -28.34
CA SER A 634 17.72 -8.09 -28.42
C SER A 634 18.21 -8.18 -29.88
N ASN A 635 19.30 -7.49 -30.20
CA ASN A 635 19.82 -7.40 -31.57
C ASN A 635 20.25 -8.76 -32.16
N ASP A 636 20.57 -9.75 -31.31
CA ASP A 636 20.91 -11.11 -31.68
C ASP A 636 19.68 -12.02 -31.88
N ALA A 637 18.50 -11.56 -31.47
CA ALA A 637 17.25 -12.31 -31.54
C ALA A 637 16.52 -12.16 -32.88
N TYR A 638 17.08 -11.43 -33.86
CA TYR A 638 16.50 -11.30 -35.19
C TYR A 638 17.53 -10.98 -36.28
N ASP A 639 17.22 -11.36 -37.51
CA ASP A 639 17.87 -10.89 -38.74
C ASP A 639 16.91 -10.04 -39.56
N LEU A 640 17.49 -9.03 -40.23
CA LEU A 640 16.79 -8.17 -41.18
C LEU A 640 17.43 -8.33 -42.55
N GLU A 641 16.81 -9.14 -43.40
CA GLU A 641 17.10 -9.16 -44.83
C GLU A 641 16.12 -8.24 -45.57
N VAL A 642 16.41 -7.89 -46.83
CA VAL A 642 15.61 -6.90 -47.59
C VAL A 642 14.14 -7.32 -47.63
N GLY A 643 13.31 -6.66 -46.82
CA GLY A 643 11.87 -6.91 -46.71
C GLY A 643 11.47 -8.12 -45.86
N GLN A 644 12.40 -8.83 -45.23
CA GLN A 644 12.12 -10.03 -44.43
C GLN A 644 12.73 -9.92 -43.02
N LEU A 645 11.87 -10.03 -42.00
CA LEU A 645 12.27 -10.17 -40.60
C LEU A 645 12.29 -11.66 -40.24
N THR A 646 13.42 -12.16 -39.74
CA THR A 646 13.56 -13.54 -39.26
C THR A 646 13.91 -13.53 -37.78
N LEU A 647 13.09 -14.16 -36.93
CA LEU A 647 13.37 -14.26 -35.50
C LEU A 647 14.36 -15.41 -35.22
N LYS A 648 15.36 -15.13 -34.40
CA LYS A 648 16.40 -16.07 -33.93
C LYS A 648 16.21 -16.32 -32.44
N LEU A 649 15.26 -17.15 -32.08
CA LEU A 649 14.98 -17.45 -30.67
C LEU A 649 15.92 -18.56 -30.17
N LYS A 650 16.73 -18.24 -29.16
CA LYS A 650 17.56 -19.23 -28.46
C LYS A 650 16.74 -19.86 -27.34
N ASP A 651 16.57 -21.18 -27.41
CA ASP A 651 15.84 -21.99 -26.41
C ASP A 651 14.46 -21.41 -26.01
N PRO A 652 13.55 -21.12 -26.97
CA PRO A 652 12.25 -20.52 -26.66
C PRO A 652 11.40 -21.44 -25.78
N SER A 653 10.62 -20.86 -24.87
CA SER A 653 9.67 -21.64 -24.08
C SER A 653 8.58 -22.24 -24.98
N PRO A 654 8.02 -23.42 -24.67
CA PRO A 654 6.93 -24.01 -25.44
C PRO A 654 5.75 -23.05 -25.62
N LYS A 655 5.44 -22.27 -24.58
CA LYS A 655 4.35 -21.27 -24.64
C LYS A 655 4.65 -20.13 -25.61
N LEU A 656 5.90 -19.67 -25.72
CA LEU A 656 6.26 -18.64 -26.70
C LEU A 656 6.11 -19.16 -28.13
N LEU A 657 6.51 -20.40 -28.38
CA LEU A 657 6.33 -21.03 -29.70
C LEU A 657 4.85 -21.15 -30.07
N GLU A 658 4.01 -21.61 -29.14
CA GLU A 658 2.55 -21.69 -29.34
C GLU A 658 1.95 -20.34 -29.77
N LEU A 659 2.34 -19.25 -29.09
CA LEU A 659 1.85 -17.90 -29.39
C LEU A 659 2.31 -17.37 -30.77
N LEU A 660 3.50 -17.79 -31.22
CA LEU A 660 4.03 -17.42 -32.54
C LEU A 660 3.36 -18.24 -33.65
N GLU A 661 3.18 -19.55 -33.42
CA GLU A 661 2.52 -20.48 -34.35
C GLU A 661 1.03 -20.19 -34.50
N SER A 662 0.35 -19.77 -33.42
CA SER A 662 -1.05 -19.32 -33.47
C SER A 662 -1.23 -17.91 -34.05
N ALA A 663 -0.12 -17.24 -34.41
CA ALA A 663 -0.08 -15.86 -34.85
C ALA A 663 -0.74 -14.88 -33.86
N GLU A 664 -0.71 -15.16 -32.56
CA GLU A 664 -1.13 -14.23 -31.52
C GLU A 664 -0.04 -13.19 -31.19
N LEU A 665 1.22 -13.58 -31.38
CA LEU A 665 2.41 -12.77 -31.14
C LEU A 665 3.26 -12.68 -32.41
N THR A 666 3.90 -11.53 -32.64
CA THR A 666 4.85 -11.31 -33.75
C THR A 666 5.93 -10.30 -33.37
N GLY A 667 7.01 -10.25 -34.15
CA GLY A 667 8.00 -9.19 -34.09
C GLY A 667 7.64 -8.05 -35.04
N ALA A 668 7.50 -6.83 -34.52
CA ALA A 668 7.21 -5.63 -35.29
C ALA A 668 8.44 -4.71 -35.37
N PRO A 669 8.82 -4.21 -36.56
CA PRO A 669 9.94 -3.29 -36.69
C PRO A 669 9.59 -1.88 -36.18
N VAL A 670 10.60 -1.16 -35.67
CA VAL A 670 10.54 0.29 -35.44
C VAL A 670 11.47 0.99 -36.42
N PHE A 671 10.96 2.03 -37.08
CA PHE A 671 11.69 2.79 -38.10
C PHE A 671 12.07 4.18 -37.60
N GLN A 672 13.35 4.55 -37.72
CA GLN A 672 13.76 5.94 -37.58
C GLN A 672 13.39 6.71 -38.84
N ILE A 673 12.67 7.83 -38.67
CA ILE A 673 12.21 8.67 -39.77
C ILE A 673 13.07 9.92 -39.88
N GLY A 674 13.83 10.03 -40.98
CA GLY A 674 14.70 11.18 -41.24
C GLY A 674 13.96 12.42 -41.75
N ALA A 675 13.02 12.22 -42.66
CA ALA A 675 12.19 13.28 -43.22
C ALA A 675 10.87 12.71 -43.78
N VAL A 676 9.86 13.58 -43.79
CA VAL A 676 8.57 13.39 -44.45
C VAL A 676 8.35 14.62 -45.32
N GLU A 677 8.00 14.44 -46.59
CA GLU A 677 7.62 15.56 -47.45
C GLU A 677 6.15 15.91 -47.21
N CYS A 678 5.85 17.18 -46.96
CA CYS A 678 4.48 17.63 -46.79
C CYS A 678 3.72 17.61 -48.12
N GLU A 679 2.58 16.92 -48.18
CA GLU A 679 1.75 16.84 -49.38
C GLU A 679 1.19 18.21 -49.81
N THR A 680 0.91 19.09 -48.85
CA THR A 680 0.32 20.42 -49.08
C THR A 680 1.34 21.44 -49.55
N CYS A 681 2.50 21.54 -48.89
CA CYS A 681 3.45 22.63 -49.12
C CYS A 681 4.82 22.18 -49.63
N ARG A 682 5.04 20.87 -49.83
CA ARG A 682 6.29 20.27 -50.35
C ARG A 682 7.56 20.54 -49.53
N LYS A 683 7.43 21.13 -48.34
CA LYS A 683 8.52 21.33 -47.37
C LYS A 683 8.62 20.13 -46.44
N ASN A 684 9.70 20.04 -45.67
CA ASN A 684 9.81 19.04 -44.59
C ASN A 684 8.62 19.17 -43.63
N TYR A 685 7.84 18.10 -43.52
CA TYR A 685 6.60 18.07 -42.76
C TYR A 685 6.80 18.41 -41.29
N PHE A 686 7.90 17.98 -40.68
CA PHE A 686 8.20 18.25 -39.27
C PHE A 686 8.42 19.74 -38.98
N ARG A 687 8.66 20.56 -40.02
CA ARG A 687 8.95 21.99 -39.91
C ARG A 687 7.86 22.89 -40.51
N CYS A 688 6.87 22.34 -41.21
CA CYS A 688 5.78 23.12 -41.79
C CYS A 688 4.57 23.22 -40.85
N GLY A 689 3.71 24.21 -41.07
CA GLY A 689 2.43 24.37 -40.35
C GLY A 689 1.25 23.61 -40.96
N CYS A 690 1.43 22.79 -41.99
CA CYS A 690 0.30 22.06 -42.58
C CYS A 690 -0.08 20.84 -41.73
N ILE A 691 -1.38 20.56 -41.62
CA ILE A 691 -1.93 19.29 -41.11
C ILE A 691 -2.26 18.41 -42.31
N GLN A 692 -1.77 17.17 -42.35
CA GLN A 692 -1.94 16.26 -43.49
C GLN A 692 -2.65 14.96 -43.09
N LYS A 693 -3.45 14.41 -44.03
CA LYS A 693 -4.30 13.23 -43.82
C LYS A 693 -3.58 11.89 -44.00
N SER A 694 -2.35 11.88 -44.50
CA SER A 694 -1.50 10.70 -44.67
C SER A 694 -0.06 11.02 -44.30
N GLN A 695 0.62 10.08 -43.62
CA GLN A 695 2.00 10.26 -43.21
C GLN A 695 2.87 9.10 -43.72
N ILE A 696 3.45 9.26 -44.91
CA ILE A 696 4.38 8.27 -45.46
C ILE A 696 5.80 8.84 -45.37
N GLY A 697 6.61 8.31 -44.45
CA GLY A 697 8.03 8.65 -44.35
C GLY A 697 8.84 8.14 -45.53
N VAL A 698 9.75 8.98 -46.04
CA VAL A 698 10.54 8.71 -47.26
C VAL A 698 11.93 8.13 -46.92
N HIS A 699 12.51 8.48 -45.77
CA HIS A 699 13.75 7.88 -45.27
C HIS A 699 13.49 7.05 -44.02
N ARG A 700 13.45 5.72 -44.19
CA ARG A 700 13.21 4.74 -43.12
C ARG A 700 14.45 3.88 -42.94
N LYS A 701 15.00 3.89 -41.73
CA LYS A 701 16.01 2.91 -41.30
C LYS A 701 15.39 2.08 -40.18
N ILE A 702 15.42 0.75 -40.31
CA ILE A 702 15.01 -0.12 -39.19
C ILE A 702 16.00 0.12 -38.05
N PHE A 703 15.46 0.46 -36.88
CA PHE A 703 16.24 0.76 -35.70
C PHE A 703 16.27 -0.43 -34.73
N SER A 704 15.12 -1.07 -34.53
CA SER A 704 14.96 -2.21 -33.61
C SER A 704 13.71 -3.01 -33.99
N VAL A 705 13.47 -4.12 -33.31
CA VAL A 705 12.23 -4.91 -33.35
C VAL A 705 11.67 -5.03 -31.93
N PHE A 706 10.34 -5.12 -31.79
CA PHE A 706 9.66 -5.34 -30.51
C PHE A 706 8.52 -6.35 -30.66
N TRP A 707 8.09 -6.93 -29.54
CA TRP A 707 6.94 -7.83 -29.51
C TRP A 707 5.63 -7.07 -29.69
N ALA A 708 4.78 -7.55 -30.60
CA ALA A 708 3.46 -6.99 -30.88
C ALA A 708 2.41 -8.09 -31.05
N ARG A 709 1.13 -7.76 -30.83
CA ARG A 709 0.02 -8.63 -31.21
C ARG A 709 -0.14 -8.61 -32.72
N SER A 710 -0.31 -9.77 -33.35
CA SER A 710 -0.54 -9.82 -34.80
C SER A 710 -1.84 -9.08 -35.16
N SER A 711 -1.79 -8.21 -36.16
CA SER A 711 -2.95 -7.40 -36.57
C SER A 711 -3.91 -8.11 -37.52
N THR A 712 -3.53 -9.26 -38.10
CA THR A 712 -4.32 -10.38 -38.68
C THR A 712 -3.46 -11.14 -39.69
N ALA A 713 -3.57 -12.47 -39.67
CA ALA A 713 -3.18 -13.49 -40.66
C ALA A 713 -2.09 -13.12 -41.68
N SER A 714 -0.84 -13.57 -41.44
CA SER A 714 0.13 -13.80 -42.52
C SER A 714 -0.18 -15.08 -43.27
#